data_AF-A0A9E3XCB3-F1
#
_entry.id   AF-A0A9E3XCB3-F1
#
_cell.length_a   1.000
_cell.length_b   1.000
_cell.length_c   1.000
_cell.angle_alpha   90.00
_cell.angle_beta   90.00
_cell.angle_gamma   90.00
#
_symmetry.space_group_name_H-M   'P 1'
#
loop_
_entity.id
_entity.type
_entity.pdbx_description
1 polymer ?
#
loop_
_entity_poly.entity_id
_entity_poly.type
_entity_poly.pdbx_seq_one_letter_code
_entity_poly.pdbx_strand_id
1 'polypeptide(L)'
;MYTPRITAIFFLLTFLQIFFLHAQPLPTQESTIFSGSGNCAVCHAPGTPNTAALLGPNGDDISPVTYWRATMMANSAKDPYWQARVTAEVAANPQLQTLIENECTTCHAPIGHREAVAAGIPYTLQALQQDTLALDGVSCTVCHQIQDINFGQGSSFNGGYVIENYRLIYGPYENPQHPNLMVTTVHYTPIHGPHMLTSEHCATCHTLFTPTVDNNGQIVGEAPEQTPYLEWKNSIYPAQDIECQSCHAPALDYPVMISNQPLMLNARTPFYKHAFVGANAFMLGILRDHAGEIGATAEPAHFDSTIARTLKLLRRETAELSAAARWRSDGDLEIKLAIRNRAGHKLPSGYPSRRVWANLAVSDPAQQKVFESGAWNETSGEIVGLDSPYEPHHDVINDPGQVAVYQSILKDVDGQVTYTLLRAAGYAKDNRIPPAGFRSDGVHYDSTAITGLAAQDPNFNRSNGQEGSGSDTITYRIAGLSPASSYTVTAKLLYQSITPSEAMHLFQYSSPEIVRFAGYYQQADKSPLLIDSLRLVVQPTAIAAVDKNPPRSALLLQAYPNPFNPETRLRVTVPERGEFVLTVYNLLGEEVTRLFSGRLTPGEYSYSWNARNHAGQEVSSGLYLFSGVFRATHSGRVQRVVEKVVYLK
;
A
#
# COMPACT_ATOMS: atom_id res chain seq x y z
N MET A 1 19.61 79.27 18.72
CA MET A 1 19.98 77.87 19.09
C MET A 1 18.87 77.31 19.94
N TYR A 2 18.04 76.40 19.41
CA TYR A 2 17.34 75.33 20.14
C TYR A 2 16.51 74.55 19.11
N THR A 3 16.95 73.32 18.83
CA THR A 3 16.28 72.30 18.00
C THR A 3 15.10 71.68 18.75
N PRO A 4 14.06 71.20 18.04
CA PRO A 4 13.32 70.03 18.47
C PRO A 4 13.51 68.85 17.49
N ARG A 5 13.70 67.68 18.08
CA ARG A 5 13.87 66.37 17.45
C ARG A 5 12.56 65.91 16.82
N ILE A 6 12.60 65.45 15.58
CA ILE A 6 11.51 64.70 14.94
C ILE A 6 11.82 63.21 15.16
N THR A 7 10.98 62.55 15.94
CA THR A 7 10.99 61.10 16.13
C THR A 7 10.19 60.47 14.99
N ALA A 8 10.85 59.78 14.05
CA ALA A 8 10.19 59.01 13.01
C ALA A 8 9.76 57.65 13.57
N ILE A 9 8.45 57.42 13.65
CA ILE A 9 7.87 56.10 13.95
C ILE A 9 7.74 55.36 12.62
N PHE A 10 8.59 54.36 12.39
CA PHE A 10 8.41 53.38 11.32
C PHE A 10 7.36 52.36 11.77
N PHE A 11 6.15 52.42 11.21
CA PHE A 11 5.20 51.32 11.26
C PHE A 11 5.57 50.31 10.16
N LEU A 12 6.18 49.20 10.56
CA LEU A 12 6.38 48.04 9.70
C LEU A 12 5.05 47.29 9.59
N LEU A 13 4.26 47.57 8.55
CA LEU A 13 3.09 46.76 8.19
C LEU A 13 3.59 45.50 7.49
N THR A 14 3.82 44.43 8.25
CA THR A 14 3.92 43.07 7.70
C THR A 14 2.53 42.67 7.20
N PHE A 15 2.30 42.79 5.89
CA PHE A 15 1.19 42.13 5.22
C PHE A 15 1.44 40.62 5.29
N LEU A 16 0.78 39.94 6.22
CA LEU A 16 0.62 38.49 6.18
C LEU A 16 -0.37 38.20 5.03
N GLN A 17 0.12 38.07 3.81
CA GLN A 17 -0.67 37.49 2.73
C GLN A 17 -0.88 36.01 3.07
N ILE A 18 -2.03 35.71 3.67
CA ILE A 18 -2.55 34.34 3.72
C ILE A 18 -2.90 33.98 2.28
N PHE A 19 -1.96 33.39 1.56
CA PHE A 19 -2.26 32.69 0.33
C PHE A 19 -3.11 31.48 0.72
N PHE A 20 -4.42 31.58 0.51
CA PHE A 20 -5.23 30.39 0.33
C PHE A 20 -4.73 29.74 -0.96
N LEU A 21 -3.85 28.74 -0.81
CA LEU A 21 -3.45 27.81 -1.87
C LEU A 21 -4.71 27.06 -2.31
N HIS A 22 -5.43 27.63 -3.27
CA HIS A 22 -6.42 26.88 -4.04
C HIS A 22 -5.66 25.82 -4.86
N ALA A 23 -6.23 24.63 -5.02
CA ALA A 23 -5.72 23.63 -5.95
C ALA A 23 -5.29 24.27 -7.28
N GLN A 24 -4.12 23.89 -7.80
CA GLN A 24 -3.84 24.20 -9.19
C GLN A 24 -4.89 23.49 -10.06
N PRO A 25 -5.50 24.19 -11.03
CA PRO A 25 -6.51 23.59 -11.88
C PRO A 25 -5.91 22.42 -12.65
N LEU A 26 -6.70 21.37 -12.86
CA LEU A 26 -6.32 20.29 -13.77
C LEU A 26 -6.19 20.85 -15.19
N PRO A 27 -5.28 20.29 -16.01
CA PRO A 27 -5.10 20.72 -17.39
C PRO A 27 -6.38 20.48 -18.20
N THR A 28 -6.71 21.45 -19.05
CA THR A 28 -7.87 21.41 -19.96
C THR A 28 -7.45 21.44 -21.43
N GLN A 29 -6.14 21.47 -21.69
CA GLN A 29 -5.59 21.39 -23.04
C GLN A 29 -5.99 20.07 -23.69
N GLU A 30 -6.17 20.12 -25.01
CA GLU A 30 -6.43 18.96 -25.85
C GLU A 30 -5.38 18.89 -26.95
N SER A 31 -5.00 17.68 -27.30
CA SER A 31 -4.26 17.36 -28.51
C SER A 31 -5.17 16.61 -29.49
N THR A 32 -4.60 16.09 -30.57
CA THR A 32 -5.33 15.22 -31.49
C THR A 32 -5.80 13.93 -30.82
N ILE A 33 -5.01 13.35 -29.92
CA ILE A 33 -5.25 12.02 -29.33
C ILE A 33 -5.75 12.11 -27.88
N PHE A 34 -5.28 13.11 -27.13
CA PHE A 34 -5.49 13.20 -25.69
C PHE A 34 -6.24 14.47 -25.27
N SER A 35 -6.79 14.41 -24.06
CA SER A 35 -7.38 15.55 -23.36
C SER A 35 -6.93 15.53 -21.91
N GLY A 36 -6.68 16.71 -21.36
CA GLY A 36 -6.38 16.88 -19.95
C GLY A 36 -7.55 16.45 -19.07
N SER A 37 -7.22 15.96 -17.87
CA SER A 37 -8.17 15.47 -16.87
C SER A 37 -9.16 16.53 -16.40
N GLY A 38 -8.85 17.83 -16.56
CA GLY A 38 -9.75 18.94 -16.23
C GLY A 38 -11.04 18.92 -17.06
N ASN A 39 -10.98 18.48 -18.32
CA ASN A 39 -12.18 18.34 -19.15
C ASN A 39 -13.06 17.18 -18.68
N CYS A 40 -12.46 16.13 -18.11
CA CYS A 40 -13.20 15.01 -17.50
C CYS A 40 -13.86 15.44 -16.19
N ALA A 41 -13.18 16.29 -15.41
CA ALA A 41 -13.64 16.78 -14.11
C ALA A 41 -14.94 17.60 -14.18
N VAL A 42 -15.25 18.19 -15.34
CA VAL A 42 -16.52 18.90 -15.57
C VAL A 42 -17.73 18.00 -15.28
N CYS A 43 -17.63 16.72 -15.64
CA CYS A 43 -18.70 15.72 -15.47
C CYS A 43 -18.44 14.75 -14.32
N HIS A 44 -17.16 14.41 -14.11
CA HIS A 44 -16.72 13.36 -13.19
C HIS A 44 -16.19 13.91 -11.85
N ALA A 45 -16.78 14.99 -11.36
CA ALA A 45 -16.66 15.50 -9.99
C ALA A 45 -18.05 15.89 -9.44
N PRO A 46 -18.27 15.91 -8.11
CA PRO A 46 -19.55 16.37 -7.55
C PRO A 46 -19.82 17.81 -7.96
N GLY A 47 -21.04 18.11 -8.41
CA GLY A 47 -21.35 19.45 -8.92
C GLY A 47 -22.74 19.58 -9.53
N THR A 48 -23.04 20.76 -10.05
CA THR A 48 -24.26 21.00 -10.84
C THR A 48 -24.13 20.39 -12.23
N PRO A 49 -25.24 20.02 -12.90
CA PRO A 49 -26.63 20.13 -12.45
C PRO A 49 -27.09 19.03 -11.47
N ASN A 50 -26.42 17.88 -11.39
CA ASN A 50 -26.80 16.78 -10.48
C ASN A 50 -25.89 16.71 -9.25
N THR A 51 -26.30 17.38 -8.17
CA THR A 51 -25.51 17.50 -6.93
C THR A 51 -25.45 16.23 -6.08
N ALA A 52 -26.15 15.16 -6.48
CA ALA A 52 -26.10 13.85 -5.82
C ALA A 52 -25.16 12.87 -6.56
N ALA A 53 -24.66 13.23 -7.74
CA ALA A 53 -23.74 12.38 -8.48
C ALA A 53 -22.37 12.27 -7.79
N LEU A 54 -21.73 11.10 -7.92
CA LEU A 54 -20.38 10.83 -7.44
C LEU A 54 -20.20 11.03 -5.93
N LEU A 55 -21.28 10.91 -5.19
CA LEU A 55 -21.30 10.89 -3.73
C LEU A 55 -21.68 9.50 -3.22
N GLY A 56 -21.05 9.07 -2.13
CA GLY A 56 -21.46 7.89 -1.39
C GLY A 56 -22.77 8.13 -0.62
N PRO A 57 -23.37 7.08 -0.02
CA PRO A 57 -24.62 7.18 0.74
C PRO A 57 -24.57 8.19 1.90
N ASN A 58 -23.37 8.47 2.41
CA ASN A 58 -23.14 9.43 3.48
C ASN A 58 -22.80 10.85 2.97
N GLY A 59 -22.84 11.07 1.66
CA GLY A 59 -22.45 12.34 1.04
C GLY A 59 -20.93 12.53 0.86
N ASP A 60 -20.13 11.49 1.06
CA ASP A 60 -18.69 11.53 0.81
C ASP A 60 -18.37 11.56 -0.68
N ASP A 61 -17.44 12.43 -1.10
CA ASP A 61 -16.95 12.47 -2.48
C ASP A 61 -16.24 11.16 -2.81
N ILE A 62 -16.75 10.43 -3.81
CA ILE A 62 -16.19 9.19 -4.36
C ILE A 62 -15.79 9.35 -5.83
N SER A 63 -15.68 10.59 -6.31
CA SER A 63 -15.43 10.88 -7.71
C SER A 63 -14.05 10.40 -8.16
N PRO A 64 -13.95 9.88 -9.41
CA PRO A 64 -12.68 9.43 -9.97
C PRO A 64 -11.60 10.52 -9.91
N VAL A 65 -11.96 11.76 -10.22
CA VAL A 65 -11.01 12.88 -10.29
C VAL A 65 -10.42 13.22 -8.92
N THR A 66 -11.25 13.32 -7.89
CA THR A 66 -10.77 13.59 -6.51
C THR A 66 -9.86 12.48 -6.01
N TYR A 67 -10.20 11.22 -6.28
CA TYR A 67 -9.39 10.08 -5.87
C TYR A 67 -8.06 10.01 -6.64
N TRP A 68 -8.10 10.18 -7.95
CA TRP A 68 -6.96 10.01 -8.85
C TRP A 68 -5.91 11.12 -8.69
N ARG A 69 -6.29 12.39 -8.57
CA ARG A 69 -5.35 13.54 -8.64
C ARG A 69 -4.21 13.53 -7.61
N ALA A 70 -4.42 12.87 -6.48
CA ALA A 70 -3.45 12.75 -5.39
C ALA A 70 -2.70 11.40 -5.40
N THR A 71 -2.89 10.57 -6.43
CA THR A 71 -2.17 9.30 -6.60
C THR A 71 -0.80 9.52 -7.23
N MET A 72 0.06 8.50 -7.15
CA MET A 72 1.32 8.49 -7.91
C MET A 72 1.09 8.45 -9.42
N MET A 73 -0.04 7.95 -9.92
CA MET A 73 -0.37 7.95 -11.35
C MET A 73 -0.58 9.37 -11.89
N ALA A 74 -1.37 10.20 -11.20
CA ALA A 74 -1.57 11.61 -11.56
C ALA A 74 -0.33 12.49 -11.43
N ASN A 75 0.68 12.00 -10.70
CA ASN A 75 1.91 12.71 -10.41
C ASN A 75 3.14 11.98 -10.98
N SER A 76 2.96 10.99 -11.86
CA SER A 76 4.04 10.12 -12.35
C SER A 76 5.11 10.90 -13.12
N ALA A 77 4.68 11.90 -13.90
CA ALA A 77 5.55 12.80 -14.65
C ALA A 77 6.19 13.90 -13.78
N LYS A 78 5.63 14.13 -12.59
CA LYS A 78 6.02 15.19 -11.65
C LYS A 78 6.80 14.64 -10.45
N ASP A 79 6.90 13.33 -10.31
CA ASP A 79 7.61 12.68 -9.21
C ASP A 79 9.09 13.10 -9.23
N PRO A 80 9.56 13.86 -8.22
CA PRO A 80 10.91 14.39 -8.20
C PRO A 80 11.95 13.28 -8.08
N TYR A 81 11.62 12.14 -7.45
CA TYR A 81 12.53 10.99 -7.40
C TYR A 81 12.67 10.36 -8.77
N TRP A 82 11.56 10.15 -9.49
CA TRP A 82 11.62 9.62 -10.86
C TRP A 82 12.44 10.53 -11.79
N GLN A 83 12.19 11.84 -11.79
CA GLN A 83 12.94 12.78 -12.63
C GLN A 83 14.44 12.77 -12.29
N ALA A 84 14.78 12.72 -11.00
CA ALA A 84 16.17 12.60 -10.56
C ALA A 84 16.80 11.28 -11.01
N ARG A 85 16.07 10.15 -10.89
CA ARG A 85 16.52 8.83 -11.35
C ARG A 85 16.79 8.80 -12.85
N VAL A 86 15.85 9.25 -13.69
CA VAL A 86 16.04 9.29 -15.14
C VAL A 86 17.25 10.16 -15.50
N THR A 87 17.40 11.31 -14.86
CA THR A 87 18.54 12.20 -15.13
C THR A 87 19.88 11.57 -14.70
N ALA A 88 19.90 10.81 -13.60
CA ALA A 88 21.09 10.07 -13.18
C ALA A 88 21.43 8.92 -14.14
N GLU A 89 20.44 8.19 -14.66
CA GLU A 89 20.66 7.17 -15.70
C GLU A 89 21.26 7.79 -16.97
N VAL A 90 20.74 8.95 -17.40
CA VAL A 90 21.28 9.72 -18.54
C VAL A 90 22.71 10.19 -18.26
N ALA A 91 22.98 10.70 -17.06
CA ALA A 91 24.33 11.14 -16.68
C ALA A 91 25.34 9.98 -16.66
N ALA A 92 24.90 8.78 -16.26
CA ALA A 92 25.71 7.56 -16.29
C ALA A 92 25.94 7.04 -17.71
N ASN A 93 24.98 7.24 -18.63
CA ASN A 93 25.05 6.76 -20.01
C ASN A 93 24.60 7.84 -21.02
N PRO A 94 25.37 8.92 -21.22
CA PRO A 94 24.95 10.04 -22.06
C PRO A 94 24.65 9.66 -23.51
N GLN A 95 25.36 8.66 -24.03
CA GLN A 95 25.17 8.12 -25.37
C GLN A 95 23.81 7.40 -25.55
N LEU A 96 23.14 7.03 -24.47
CA LEU A 96 21.84 6.36 -24.46
C LEU A 96 20.70 7.28 -24.05
N GLN A 97 20.92 8.60 -23.95
CA GLN A 97 19.92 9.54 -23.46
C GLN A 97 18.54 9.36 -24.12
N THR A 98 18.49 9.32 -25.45
CA THR A 98 17.24 9.17 -26.19
C THR A 98 16.52 7.86 -25.83
N LEU A 99 17.25 6.76 -25.67
CA LEU A 99 16.68 5.48 -25.28
C LEU A 99 16.11 5.53 -23.87
N ILE A 100 16.87 6.08 -22.92
CA ILE A 100 16.50 6.17 -21.49
C ILE A 100 15.24 7.01 -21.33
N GLU A 101 15.25 8.24 -21.86
CA GLU A 101 14.11 9.15 -21.74
C GLU A 101 12.88 8.57 -22.44
N ASN A 102 13.04 7.95 -23.61
CA ASN A 102 11.95 7.31 -24.33
C ASN A 102 11.33 6.16 -23.53
N GLU A 103 12.14 5.24 -23.01
CA GLU A 103 11.67 4.10 -22.20
C GLU A 103 10.90 4.58 -20.96
N CYS A 104 11.52 5.45 -20.16
CA CYS A 104 10.94 5.91 -18.90
C CYS A 104 9.65 6.73 -19.10
N THR A 105 9.60 7.57 -20.14
CA THR A 105 8.43 8.41 -20.41
C THR A 105 7.24 7.63 -20.94
N THR A 106 7.44 6.44 -21.53
CA THR A 106 6.34 5.57 -21.97
C THR A 106 5.36 5.30 -20.84
N CYS A 107 5.85 5.06 -19.62
CA CYS A 107 4.99 4.77 -18.46
C CYS A 107 4.71 6.00 -17.58
N HIS A 108 5.65 6.95 -17.46
CA HIS A 108 5.54 8.07 -16.52
C HIS A 108 4.94 9.35 -17.13
N ALA A 109 5.13 9.59 -18.42
CA ALA A 109 4.56 10.71 -19.17
C ALA A 109 3.93 10.23 -20.50
N PRO A 110 2.99 9.26 -20.41
CA PRO A 110 2.49 8.49 -21.56
C PRO A 110 1.85 9.35 -22.66
N ILE A 111 1.22 10.48 -22.30
CA ILE A 111 0.57 11.38 -23.27
C ILE A 111 1.62 12.01 -24.19
N GLY A 112 2.56 12.75 -23.62
CA GLY A 112 3.60 13.45 -24.38
C GLY A 112 4.49 12.48 -25.15
N HIS A 113 4.82 11.34 -24.54
CA HIS A 113 5.54 10.26 -25.22
C HIS A 113 4.78 9.78 -26.47
N ARG A 114 3.49 9.43 -26.34
CA ARG A 114 2.70 8.90 -27.46
C ARG A 114 2.54 9.92 -28.59
N GLU A 115 2.36 11.19 -28.25
CA GLU A 115 2.27 12.27 -29.23
C GLU A 115 3.59 12.49 -29.97
N ALA A 116 4.71 12.47 -29.26
CA ALA A 116 6.04 12.57 -29.86
C ALA A 116 6.32 11.40 -30.81
N VAL A 117 6.02 10.16 -30.39
CA VAL A 117 6.14 8.96 -31.22
C VAL A 117 5.25 9.06 -32.46
N ALA A 118 4.00 9.53 -32.32
CA ALA A 118 3.10 9.75 -33.46
C ALA A 118 3.63 10.81 -34.43
N ALA A 119 4.38 11.80 -33.94
CA ALA A 119 5.06 12.81 -34.74
C ALA A 119 6.44 12.37 -35.27
N GLY A 120 6.89 11.15 -34.94
CA GLY A 120 8.19 10.62 -35.37
C GLY A 120 9.40 11.27 -34.70
N ILE A 121 9.24 11.84 -33.51
CA ILE A 121 10.31 12.49 -32.74
C ILE A 121 10.47 11.85 -31.35
N PRO A 122 11.68 11.84 -30.77
CA PRO A 122 11.88 11.36 -29.41
C PRO A 122 11.29 12.32 -28.38
N TYR A 123 10.80 11.79 -27.27
CA TYR A 123 10.33 12.58 -26.13
C TYR A 123 11.39 12.66 -25.03
N THR A 124 11.65 13.86 -24.53
CA THR A 124 12.73 14.15 -23.57
C THR A 124 12.19 14.76 -22.28
N LEU A 125 12.96 14.72 -21.19
CA LEU A 125 12.59 15.41 -19.96
C LEU A 125 12.50 16.94 -20.16
N GLN A 126 13.31 17.49 -21.06
CA GLN A 126 13.23 18.91 -21.42
C GLN A 126 11.90 19.26 -22.08
N ALA A 127 11.41 18.41 -23.00
CA ALA A 127 10.11 18.59 -23.62
C ALA A 127 8.99 18.49 -22.57
N LEU A 128 9.07 17.52 -21.66
CA LEU A 128 8.11 17.32 -20.57
C LEU A 128 7.94 18.56 -19.70
N GLN A 129 9.01 19.30 -19.40
CA GLN A 129 8.94 20.52 -18.57
C GLN A 129 8.02 21.61 -19.15
N GLN A 130 7.78 21.60 -20.46
CA GLN A 130 6.94 22.59 -21.15
C GLN A 130 5.57 22.03 -21.57
N ASP A 131 5.36 20.72 -21.36
CA ASP A 131 4.17 20.00 -21.82
C ASP A 131 3.18 19.83 -20.68
N THR A 132 2.26 20.78 -20.56
CA THR A 132 1.24 20.78 -19.52
C THR A 132 0.32 19.57 -19.58
N LEU A 133 0.13 18.97 -20.77
CA LEU A 133 -0.72 17.82 -20.95
C LEU A 133 0.00 16.54 -20.49
N ALA A 134 1.27 16.37 -20.81
CA ALA A 134 2.07 15.25 -20.30
C ALA A 134 2.34 15.31 -18.79
N LEU A 135 2.39 16.52 -18.21
CA LEU A 135 2.46 16.71 -16.75
C LEU A 135 1.18 16.28 -16.00
N ASP A 136 0.12 15.89 -16.73
CA ASP A 136 -1.06 15.20 -16.18
C ASP A 136 -0.78 13.71 -15.86
N GLY A 137 0.43 13.22 -16.18
CA GLY A 137 0.90 11.88 -15.82
C GLY A 137 0.13 10.76 -16.51
N VAL A 138 -0.08 9.66 -15.79
CA VAL A 138 -0.98 8.58 -16.22
C VAL A 138 -2.42 9.04 -16.00
N SER A 139 -2.96 9.73 -17.00
CA SER A 139 -4.26 10.42 -16.94
C SER A 139 -5.45 9.54 -17.32
N CYS A 140 -6.66 10.10 -17.15
CA CYS A 140 -7.92 9.47 -17.54
C CYS A 140 -7.89 8.99 -19.00
N THR A 141 -7.41 9.84 -19.90
CA THR A 141 -7.39 9.57 -21.34
C THR A 141 -6.25 8.64 -21.76
N VAL A 142 -5.31 8.34 -20.88
CA VAL A 142 -4.33 7.27 -21.12
C VAL A 142 -5.00 5.93 -20.84
N CYS A 143 -5.35 5.68 -19.56
CA CYS A 143 -5.87 4.38 -19.15
C CYS A 143 -7.13 4.01 -19.93
N HIS A 144 -8.07 4.94 -20.07
CA HIS A 144 -9.32 4.62 -20.74
C HIS A 144 -9.22 4.55 -22.28
N GLN A 145 -8.07 4.81 -22.91
CA GLN A 145 -7.91 4.60 -24.36
C GLN A 145 -7.13 3.33 -24.71
N ILE A 146 -6.50 2.68 -23.73
CA ILE A 146 -5.73 1.45 -23.98
C ILE A 146 -6.68 0.35 -24.48
N GLN A 147 -6.32 -0.27 -25.59
CA GLN A 147 -6.98 -1.45 -26.14
C GLN A 147 -6.39 -2.74 -25.61
N ASP A 148 -7.16 -3.82 -25.66
CA ASP A 148 -6.80 -5.18 -25.28
C ASP A 148 -5.84 -5.90 -26.25
N ILE A 149 -5.15 -5.14 -27.11
CA ILE A 149 -4.22 -5.68 -28.09
C ILE A 149 -2.95 -6.17 -27.38
N ASN A 150 -2.61 -7.44 -27.61
CA ASN A 150 -1.43 -8.13 -27.07
C ASN A 150 -1.40 -8.25 -25.53
N PHE A 151 -2.50 -8.01 -24.85
CA PHE A 151 -2.61 -8.04 -23.39
C PHE A 151 -2.02 -9.33 -22.79
N GLY A 152 -1.15 -9.16 -21.80
CA GLY A 152 -0.48 -10.26 -21.09
C GLY A 152 0.65 -10.94 -21.87
N GLN A 153 0.99 -10.44 -23.07
CA GLN A 153 2.13 -10.87 -23.87
C GLN A 153 3.30 -9.89 -23.75
N GLY A 154 4.52 -10.36 -24.02
CA GLY A 154 5.75 -9.57 -23.93
C GLY A 154 5.69 -8.24 -24.69
N SER A 155 5.02 -8.21 -25.85
CA SER A 155 4.87 -7.00 -26.66
C SER A 155 3.94 -5.94 -26.08
N SER A 156 3.19 -6.25 -25.00
CA SER A 156 2.37 -5.27 -24.28
C SER A 156 3.08 -4.66 -23.07
N PHE A 157 4.16 -5.29 -22.60
CA PHE A 157 4.97 -4.82 -21.47
C PHE A 157 5.80 -3.60 -21.87
N ASN A 158 6.53 -3.00 -20.93
CA ASN A 158 7.36 -1.82 -21.19
C ASN A 158 6.57 -0.62 -21.76
N GLY A 159 5.29 -0.52 -21.44
CA GLY A 159 4.39 0.48 -21.99
C GLY A 159 3.99 0.22 -23.45
N GLY A 160 4.12 -1.01 -23.95
CA GLY A 160 3.67 -1.47 -25.27
C GLY A 160 2.16 -1.52 -25.47
N TYR A 161 1.40 -0.72 -24.73
CA TYR A 161 -0.05 -0.59 -24.90
C TYR A 161 -0.41 0.08 -26.23
N VAL A 162 -1.60 -0.22 -26.75
CA VAL A 162 -2.07 0.33 -28.03
C VAL A 162 -3.18 1.35 -27.81
N ILE A 163 -2.94 2.59 -28.26
CA ILE A 163 -3.93 3.68 -28.34
C ILE A 163 -4.04 4.13 -29.79
N GLU A 164 -5.26 4.12 -30.30
CA GLU A 164 -5.60 4.55 -31.67
C GLU A 164 -6.00 6.03 -31.71
N ASN A 165 -5.92 6.63 -32.90
CA ASN A 165 -6.19 8.06 -33.09
C ASN A 165 -7.68 8.42 -33.21
N TYR A 166 -8.59 7.49 -32.89
CA TYR A 166 -10.05 7.68 -33.03
C TYR A 166 -10.75 8.19 -31.76
N ARG A 167 -9.99 8.47 -30.68
CA ARG A 167 -10.52 8.95 -29.38
C ARG A 167 -11.66 8.07 -28.85
N LEU A 168 -11.42 6.77 -28.83
CA LEU A 168 -12.32 5.80 -28.19
C LEU A 168 -11.99 5.71 -26.71
N ILE A 169 -12.99 5.78 -25.84
CA ILE A 169 -12.78 5.68 -24.40
C ILE A 169 -13.55 4.49 -23.83
N TYR A 170 -12.84 3.57 -23.17
CA TYR A 170 -13.33 2.30 -22.69
C TYR A 170 -13.81 2.41 -21.25
N GLY A 171 -14.98 1.85 -20.94
CA GLY A 171 -15.51 1.73 -19.59
C GLY A 171 -16.11 0.35 -19.32
N PRO A 172 -16.33 -0.02 -18.05
CA PRO A 172 -16.77 -1.37 -17.68
C PRO A 172 -18.27 -1.60 -17.87
N TYR A 173 -19.02 -0.62 -18.40
CA TYR A 173 -20.47 -0.70 -18.54
C TYR A 173 -20.89 -0.83 -19.99
N GLU A 174 -21.80 -1.77 -20.24
CA GLU A 174 -22.53 -1.85 -21.49
C GLU A 174 -23.55 -0.70 -21.63
N ASN A 175 -23.89 -0.37 -22.87
CA ASN A 175 -24.94 0.58 -23.24
C ASN A 175 -24.74 1.97 -22.59
N PRO A 176 -23.69 2.74 -22.96
CA PRO A 176 -23.46 4.06 -22.39
C PRO A 176 -24.69 4.96 -22.55
N GLN A 177 -25.10 5.64 -21.47
CA GLN A 177 -26.23 6.56 -21.51
C GLN A 177 -25.77 7.90 -22.06
N HIS A 178 -26.56 8.47 -22.98
CA HIS A 178 -26.25 9.76 -23.62
C HIS A 178 -24.82 9.85 -24.19
N PRO A 179 -24.36 8.88 -25.01
CA PRO A 179 -22.97 8.83 -25.48
C PRO A 179 -22.58 10.10 -26.25
N ASN A 180 -23.55 10.73 -26.92
CA ASN A 180 -23.35 11.99 -27.64
C ASN A 180 -22.85 13.13 -26.74
N LEU A 181 -23.15 13.14 -25.43
CA LEU A 181 -22.66 14.19 -24.53
C LEU A 181 -21.14 14.15 -24.43
N MET A 182 -20.53 12.97 -24.27
CA MET A 182 -19.07 12.84 -24.26
C MET A 182 -18.46 13.21 -25.62
N VAL A 183 -19.12 12.83 -26.71
CA VAL A 183 -18.67 13.17 -28.07
C VAL A 183 -18.69 14.68 -28.30
N THR A 184 -19.73 15.39 -27.84
CA THR A 184 -19.87 16.84 -28.07
C THR A 184 -19.10 17.70 -27.06
N THR A 185 -18.84 17.19 -25.85
CA THR A 185 -18.25 17.99 -24.76
C THR A 185 -16.76 17.76 -24.58
N VAL A 186 -16.28 16.53 -24.76
CA VAL A 186 -14.85 16.16 -24.55
C VAL A 186 -14.25 15.42 -25.75
N HIS A 187 -15.00 15.29 -26.84
CA HIS A 187 -14.54 14.68 -28.09
C HIS A 187 -14.09 13.21 -27.95
N TYR A 188 -14.75 12.44 -27.09
CA TYR A 188 -14.52 10.99 -26.95
C TYR A 188 -15.79 10.19 -27.23
N THR A 189 -15.62 9.04 -27.89
CA THR A 189 -16.70 8.06 -28.08
C THR A 189 -16.62 6.98 -27.00
N PRO A 190 -17.58 6.90 -26.06
CA PRO A 190 -17.56 5.89 -25.01
C PRO A 190 -17.95 4.52 -25.55
N ILE A 191 -17.16 3.50 -25.21
CA ILE A 191 -17.32 2.10 -25.63
C ILE A 191 -17.19 1.17 -24.42
N HIS A 192 -17.93 0.07 -24.42
CA HIS A 192 -17.74 -0.99 -23.42
C HIS A 192 -16.40 -1.70 -23.64
N GLY A 193 -15.55 -1.73 -22.62
CA GLY A 193 -14.25 -2.40 -22.63
C GLY A 193 -14.10 -3.31 -21.42
N PRO A 194 -14.42 -4.61 -21.52
CA PRO A 194 -14.32 -5.54 -20.40
C PRO A 194 -12.86 -5.75 -19.96
N HIS A 195 -11.89 -5.52 -20.84
CA HIS A 195 -10.45 -5.60 -20.54
C HIS A 195 -9.99 -4.62 -19.47
N MET A 196 -10.72 -3.52 -19.24
CA MET A 196 -10.46 -2.58 -18.14
C MET A 196 -10.53 -3.23 -16.76
N LEU A 197 -11.16 -4.41 -16.66
CA LEU A 197 -11.32 -5.18 -15.43
C LEU A 197 -10.27 -6.29 -15.24
N THR A 198 -9.32 -6.43 -16.18
CA THR A 198 -8.31 -7.52 -16.17
C THR A 198 -6.93 -7.00 -15.75
N SER A 199 -6.12 -7.81 -15.06
CA SER A 199 -4.78 -7.42 -14.63
C SER A 199 -3.84 -7.11 -15.79
N GLU A 200 -4.08 -7.67 -16.97
CA GLU A 200 -3.34 -7.39 -18.20
C GLU A 200 -3.34 -5.90 -18.58
N HIS A 201 -4.40 -5.17 -18.25
CA HIS A 201 -4.44 -3.72 -18.43
C HIS A 201 -3.31 -3.02 -17.65
N CYS A 202 -3.14 -3.39 -16.38
CA CYS A 202 -2.09 -2.88 -15.52
C CYS A 202 -0.71 -3.39 -15.94
N ALA A 203 -0.63 -4.63 -16.46
CA ALA A 203 0.61 -5.29 -16.88
C ALA A 203 1.41 -4.49 -17.90
N THR A 204 0.74 -3.63 -18.68
CA THR A 204 1.37 -2.80 -19.71
C THR A 204 2.46 -1.89 -19.15
N CYS A 205 2.23 -1.27 -17.99
CA CYS A 205 3.23 -0.45 -17.29
C CYS A 205 3.85 -1.16 -16.08
N HIS A 206 3.18 -2.19 -15.54
CA HIS A 206 3.60 -2.93 -14.35
C HIS A 206 4.30 -4.26 -14.68
N THR A 207 4.92 -4.32 -15.85
CA THR A 207 5.90 -5.32 -16.26
C THR A 207 6.96 -4.61 -17.11
N LEU A 208 8.16 -4.45 -16.58
CA LEU A 208 9.21 -3.62 -17.17
C LEU A 208 10.55 -4.35 -17.16
N PHE A 209 11.13 -4.50 -18.34
CA PHE A 209 12.48 -5.01 -18.55
C PHE A 209 13.36 -3.91 -19.12
N THR A 210 14.41 -3.52 -18.41
CA THR A 210 15.30 -2.46 -18.91
C THR A 210 16.53 -3.04 -19.60
N PRO A 211 17.08 -2.37 -20.62
CA PRO A 211 18.34 -2.79 -21.24
C PRO A 211 19.48 -2.81 -20.23
N THR A 212 20.28 -3.87 -20.29
CA THR A 212 21.52 -4.01 -19.52
C THR A 212 22.70 -3.44 -20.31
N VAL A 213 23.43 -2.53 -19.69
CA VAL A 213 24.57 -1.79 -20.25
C VAL A 213 25.86 -2.21 -19.55
N ASP A 214 26.85 -2.61 -20.33
CA ASP A 214 28.16 -3.06 -19.84
C ASP A 214 29.11 -1.88 -19.49
N ASN A 215 30.36 -2.20 -19.11
CA ASN A 215 31.38 -1.20 -18.76
C ASN A 215 31.82 -0.31 -19.93
N ASN A 216 31.53 -0.73 -21.17
CA ASN A 216 31.87 -0.01 -22.39
C ASN A 216 30.71 0.85 -22.87
N GLY A 217 29.59 0.90 -22.13
CA GLY A 217 28.39 1.62 -22.53
C GLY A 217 27.58 0.93 -23.62
N GLN A 218 27.81 -0.38 -23.85
CA GLN A 218 27.11 -1.19 -24.84
C GLN A 218 25.94 -1.96 -24.21
N ILE A 219 24.83 -2.05 -24.93
CA ILE A 219 23.69 -2.88 -24.53
C ILE A 219 24.03 -4.35 -24.79
N VAL A 220 23.99 -5.17 -23.75
CA VAL A 220 24.38 -6.60 -23.78
C VAL A 220 23.23 -7.54 -23.43
N GLY A 221 22.06 -7.01 -23.05
CA GLY A 221 20.88 -7.80 -22.71
C GLY A 221 19.77 -6.93 -22.13
N GLU A 222 18.86 -7.56 -21.40
CA GLU A 222 17.80 -6.93 -20.63
C GLU A 222 17.66 -7.61 -19.27
N ALA A 223 17.17 -6.87 -18.27
CA ALA A 223 16.93 -7.39 -16.93
C ALA A 223 15.56 -6.92 -16.40
N PRO A 224 14.89 -7.72 -15.56
CA PRO A 224 13.65 -7.30 -14.93
C PRO A 224 13.91 -6.13 -13.96
N GLU A 225 13.32 -4.96 -14.26
CA GLU A 225 13.30 -3.84 -13.31
C GLU A 225 12.18 -4.03 -12.30
N GLN A 226 10.96 -4.27 -12.80
CA GLN A 226 9.78 -4.54 -11.99
C GLN A 226 8.83 -5.49 -12.73
N THR A 227 8.36 -6.53 -12.04
CA THR A 227 7.49 -7.56 -12.65
C THR A 227 6.29 -7.96 -11.78
N PRO A 228 5.58 -7.04 -11.07
CA PRO A 228 4.45 -7.39 -10.22
C PRO A 228 3.35 -8.19 -10.93
N TYR A 229 3.06 -7.93 -12.20
CA TYR A 229 2.08 -8.73 -12.96
C TYR A 229 2.54 -10.19 -13.12
N LEU A 230 3.82 -10.43 -13.43
CA LEU A 230 4.34 -11.80 -13.56
C LEU A 230 4.44 -12.50 -12.20
N GLU A 231 4.72 -11.76 -11.13
CA GLU A 231 4.66 -12.27 -9.76
C GLU A 231 3.22 -12.70 -9.40
N TRP A 232 2.22 -11.92 -9.82
CA TRP A 232 0.80 -12.26 -9.70
C TRP A 232 0.39 -13.46 -10.55
N LYS A 233 0.87 -13.51 -11.78
CA LYS A 233 0.60 -14.62 -12.70
C LYS A 233 1.15 -15.94 -12.18
N ASN A 234 2.27 -15.90 -11.45
CA ASN A 234 2.83 -17.04 -10.71
C ASN A 234 2.27 -17.12 -9.27
N SER A 235 0.96 -17.03 -9.09
CA SER A 235 0.31 -17.13 -7.76
C SER A 235 -1.03 -17.86 -7.84
N ILE A 236 -1.73 -18.04 -6.71
CA ILE A 236 -3.11 -18.55 -6.71
C ILE A 236 -4.15 -17.54 -7.20
N TYR A 237 -3.82 -16.25 -7.23
CA TYR A 237 -4.80 -15.17 -7.40
C TYR A 237 -5.48 -15.16 -8.78
N PRO A 238 -4.78 -15.39 -9.90
CA PRO A 238 -5.44 -15.54 -11.21
C PRO A 238 -6.46 -16.67 -11.21
N ALA A 239 -6.17 -17.80 -10.55
CA ALA A 239 -7.09 -18.95 -10.47
C ALA A 239 -8.29 -18.71 -9.54
N GLN A 240 -8.31 -17.60 -8.80
CA GLN A 240 -9.39 -17.18 -7.91
C GLN A 240 -10.15 -15.97 -8.45
N ASP A 241 -9.88 -15.55 -9.70
CA ASP A 241 -10.43 -14.35 -10.33
C ASP A 241 -10.16 -13.07 -9.50
N ILE A 242 -9.02 -13.03 -8.79
CA ILE A 242 -8.59 -11.85 -8.03
C ILE A 242 -7.61 -11.06 -8.88
N GLU A 243 -8.13 -10.05 -9.56
CA GLU A 243 -7.39 -9.13 -10.41
C GLU A 243 -6.70 -8.01 -9.61
N CYS A 244 -5.75 -7.30 -10.23
CA CYS A 244 -5.13 -6.09 -9.66
C CYS A 244 -6.19 -5.07 -9.19
N GLN A 245 -7.25 -4.90 -9.99
CA GLN A 245 -8.37 -4.01 -9.73
C GLN A 245 -9.14 -4.40 -8.47
N SER A 246 -9.25 -5.70 -8.14
CA SER A 246 -9.98 -6.18 -6.97
C SER A 246 -9.44 -5.58 -5.65
N CYS A 247 -8.15 -5.28 -5.60
CA CYS A 247 -7.51 -4.65 -4.43
C CYS A 247 -7.21 -3.15 -4.64
N HIS A 248 -6.72 -2.76 -5.82
CA HIS A 248 -6.23 -1.39 -6.05
C HIS A 248 -7.29 -0.42 -6.61
N ALA A 249 -8.40 -0.95 -7.12
CA ALA A 249 -9.56 -0.19 -7.60
C ALA A 249 -10.88 -0.81 -7.11
N PRO A 250 -11.07 -0.97 -5.79
CA PRO A 250 -12.13 -1.82 -5.25
C PRO A 250 -13.52 -1.33 -5.66
N ALA A 251 -14.37 -2.30 -6.00
CA ALA A 251 -15.77 -2.08 -6.32
C ALA A 251 -16.57 -1.65 -5.07
N LEU A 252 -17.57 -0.80 -5.28
CA LEU A 252 -18.61 -0.49 -4.31
C LEU A 252 -19.80 -1.44 -4.46
N ASP A 253 -20.41 -1.75 -3.33
CA ASP A 253 -21.56 -2.65 -3.19
C ASP A 253 -22.91 -1.95 -3.40
N TYR A 254 -22.89 -0.66 -3.74
CA TYR A 254 -24.07 0.15 -4.05
C TYR A 254 -23.92 0.87 -5.39
N PRO A 255 -25.04 1.18 -6.08
CA PRO A 255 -25.02 1.88 -7.35
C PRO A 255 -24.65 3.36 -7.19
N VAL A 256 -23.91 3.91 -8.16
CA VAL A 256 -23.44 5.30 -8.16
C VAL A 256 -23.88 6.01 -9.43
N MET A 257 -24.37 7.24 -9.31
CA MET A 257 -24.51 8.14 -10.46
C MET A 257 -23.12 8.64 -10.87
N ILE A 258 -22.61 8.12 -11.99
CA ILE A 258 -21.20 8.23 -12.39
C ILE A 258 -20.80 9.57 -13.04
N SER A 259 -21.75 10.49 -13.20
CA SER A 259 -21.54 11.81 -13.78
C SER A 259 -22.57 12.79 -13.22
N ASN A 260 -22.15 14.04 -12.99
CA ASN A 260 -23.03 15.13 -12.58
C ASN A 260 -23.94 15.65 -13.72
N GLN A 261 -23.73 15.16 -14.95
CA GLN A 261 -24.50 15.53 -16.13
C GLN A 261 -24.68 14.35 -17.12
N PRO A 262 -25.82 14.28 -17.82
CA PRO A 262 -26.97 15.18 -17.73
C PRO A 262 -27.74 15.01 -16.42
N LEU A 263 -28.68 15.93 -16.12
CA LEU A 263 -29.44 15.93 -14.85
C LEU A 263 -30.13 14.58 -14.56
N MET A 264 -30.66 13.94 -15.60
CA MET A 264 -31.30 12.61 -15.51
C MET A 264 -30.31 11.55 -15.98
N LEU A 265 -29.66 10.87 -15.03
CA LEU A 265 -28.73 9.77 -15.29
C LEU A 265 -29.05 8.60 -14.35
N ASN A 266 -29.04 7.37 -14.87
CA ASN A 266 -29.24 6.20 -14.02
C ASN A 266 -27.93 5.85 -13.30
N ALA A 267 -28.05 5.47 -12.03
CA ALA A 267 -26.93 4.94 -11.28
C ALA A 267 -26.44 3.59 -11.87
N ARG A 268 -25.15 3.32 -11.79
CA ARG A 268 -24.48 2.10 -12.29
C ARG A 268 -23.82 1.33 -11.15
N THR A 269 -23.77 0.01 -11.29
CA THR A 269 -23.08 -0.91 -10.37
C THR A 269 -22.43 -2.04 -11.17
N PRO A 270 -21.25 -2.56 -10.76
CA PRO A 270 -20.39 -2.06 -9.69
C PRO A 270 -19.69 -0.75 -10.07
N PHE A 271 -19.45 0.17 -9.13
CA PHE A 271 -18.60 1.35 -9.33
C PHE A 271 -17.21 1.11 -8.73
N TYR A 272 -16.15 1.39 -9.49
CA TYR A 272 -14.77 1.14 -9.07
C TYR A 272 -14.09 2.42 -8.60
N LYS A 273 -13.55 2.40 -7.38
CA LYS A 273 -12.83 3.54 -6.82
C LYS A 273 -11.48 3.72 -7.50
N HIS A 274 -11.14 4.94 -7.88
CA HIS A 274 -9.84 5.28 -8.47
C HIS A 274 -8.76 5.50 -7.39
N ALA A 275 -8.71 4.62 -6.40
CA ALA A 275 -7.86 4.80 -5.22
C ALA A 275 -6.38 4.62 -5.53
N PHE A 276 -6.02 3.59 -6.31
CA PHE A 276 -4.68 3.30 -6.83
C PHE A 276 -3.54 3.49 -5.82
N VAL A 277 -3.77 3.09 -4.57
CA VAL A 277 -2.77 3.20 -3.49
C VAL A 277 -1.86 1.98 -3.48
N GLY A 278 -0.56 2.23 -3.30
CA GLY A 278 0.45 1.24 -2.97
C GLY A 278 0.99 1.49 -1.55
N ALA A 279 2.30 1.31 -1.34
CA ALA A 279 2.96 1.55 -0.04
C ALA A 279 3.71 2.89 0.05
N ASN A 280 3.76 3.70 -1.02
CA ASN A 280 4.66 4.85 -1.12
C ASN A 280 4.15 6.13 -0.44
N ALA A 281 3.76 6.07 0.84
CA ALA A 281 3.35 7.25 1.60
C ALA A 281 4.46 8.31 1.69
N PHE A 282 5.73 7.88 1.65
CA PHE A 282 6.89 8.77 1.63
C PHE A 282 6.84 9.79 0.49
N MET A 283 6.67 9.31 -0.75
CA MET A 283 6.60 10.22 -1.90
C MET A 283 5.31 11.05 -1.92
N LEU A 284 4.19 10.47 -1.47
CA LEU A 284 2.95 11.23 -1.30
C LEU A 284 3.13 12.39 -0.30
N GLY A 285 3.93 12.19 0.76
CA GLY A 285 4.31 13.25 1.70
C GLY A 285 5.13 14.36 1.04
N ILE A 286 6.16 14.00 0.26
CA ILE A 286 6.95 14.98 -0.52
C ILE A 286 6.06 15.76 -1.50
N LEU A 287 5.20 15.07 -2.24
CA LEU A 287 4.27 15.69 -3.19
C LEU A 287 3.29 16.65 -2.48
N ARG A 288 2.81 16.30 -1.29
CA ARG A 288 1.95 17.15 -0.47
C ARG A 288 2.70 18.40 0.01
N ASP A 289 3.87 18.21 0.58
CA ASP A 289 4.60 19.27 1.28
C ASP A 289 5.25 20.27 0.29
N HIS A 290 5.52 19.83 -0.94
CA HIS A 290 6.12 20.64 -2.01
C HIS A 290 5.21 20.80 -3.23
N ALA A 291 3.89 20.65 -3.06
CA ALA A 291 2.91 20.63 -4.16
C ALA A 291 3.02 21.82 -5.12
N GLY A 292 3.21 23.04 -4.58
CA GLY A 292 3.32 24.26 -5.38
C GLY A 292 4.59 24.33 -6.23
N GLU A 293 5.72 23.84 -5.73
CA GLU A 293 6.99 23.80 -6.47
C GLU A 293 7.00 22.69 -7.53
N ILE A 294 6.35 21.56 -7.22
CA ILE A 294 6.25 20.39 -8.09
C ILE A 294 5.19 20.58 -9.19
N GLY A 295 4.23 21.48 -8.99
CA GLY A 295 3.07 21.62 -9.89
C GLY A 295 2.04 20.51 -9.70
N ALA A 296 1.93 19.98 -8.47
CA ALA A 296 0.86 19.05 -8.14
C ALA A 296 -0.50 19.78 -8.13
N THR A 297 -1.49 19.18 -8.77
CA THR A 297 -2.85 19.75 -8.90
C THR A 297 -3.75 19.43 -7.71
N ALA A 298 -3.32 18.52 -6.83
CA ALA A 298 -4.06 18.12 -5.65
C ALA A 298 -3.75 19.02 -4.45
N GLU A 299 -4.79 19.48 -3.75
CA GLU A 299 -4.66 20.09 -2.43
C GLU A 299 -4.10 19.13 -1.37
N PRO A 300 -3.51 19.66 -0.28
CA PRO A 300 -3.01 18.85 0.83
C PRO A 300 -4.02 17.83 1.39
N ALA A 301 -5.30 18.23 1.50
CA ALA A 301 -6.36 17.34 1.98
C ALA A 301 -6.58 16.10 1.09
N HIS A 302 -6.38 16.23 -0.22
CA HIS A 302 -6.45 15.07 -1.13
C HIS A 302 -5.29 14.11 -0.89
N PHE A 303 -4.07 14.64 -0.69
CA PHE A 303 -2.90 13.83 -0.34
C PHE A 303 -3.06 13.17 1.02
N ASP A 304 -3.52 13.88 2.05
CA ASP A 304 -3.76 13.32 3.38
C ASP A 304 -4.77 12.16 3.32
N SER A 305 -5.84 12.31 2.53
CA SER A 305 -6.81 11.24 2.27
C SER A 305 -6.18 10.04 1.57
N THR A 306 -5.29 10.26 0.61
CA THR A 306 -4.57 9.20 -0.12
C THR A 306 -3.53 8.49 0.75
N ILE A 307 -2.81 9.24 1.59
CA ILE A 307 -1.88 8.71 2.60
C ILE A 307 -2.66 7.88 3.62
N ALA A 308 -3.82 8.34 4.09
CA ALA A 308 -4.65 7.55 5.02
C ALA A 308 -5.10 6.21 4.40
N ARG A 309 -5.48 6.20 3.12
CA ARG A 309 -5.79 4.95 2.38
C ARG A 309 -4.56 4.04 2.24
N THR A 310 -3.40 4.61 1.93
CA THR A 310 -2.11 3.90 1.83
C THR A 310 -1.75 3.23 3.17
N LEU A 311 -1.85 3.97 4.27
CA LEU A 311 -1.60 3.43 5.61
C LEU A 311 -2.61 2.34 5.97
N LYS A 312 -3.90 2.53 5.66
CA LYS A 312 -4.92 1.48 5.90
C LYS A 312 -4.60 0.19 5.14
N LEU A 313 -4.24 0.28 3.85
CA LEU A 313 -3.85 -0.86 3.02
C LEU A 313 -2.67 -1.62 3.66
N LEU A 314 -1.61 -0.89 4.04
CA LEU A 314 -0.44 -1.46 4.72
C LEU A 314 -0.83 -2.21 6.00
N ARG A 315 -1.72 -1.63 6.82
CA ARG A 315 -2.09 -2.17 8.13
C ARG A 315 -3.05 -3.34 8.12
N ARG A 316 -3.81 -3.53 7.06
CA ARG A 316 -4.97 -4.42 7.06
C ARG A 316 -4.86 -5.52 6.00
N GLU A 317 -4.21 -5.22 4.88
CA GLU A 317 -4.35 -5.99 3.65
C GLU A 317 -3.00 -6.44 3.08
N THR A 318 -1.87 -5.96 3.60
CA THR A 318 -0.54 -6.22 3.00
C THR A 318 0.13 -7.49 3.52
N ALA A 319 0.28 -7.64 4.84
CA ALA A 319 0.92 -8.82 5.45
C ALA A 319 0.48 -9.00 6.90
N GLU A 320 0.72 -10.19 7.45
CA GLU A 320 0.46 -10.51 8.87
C GLU A 320 1.70 -11.10 9.54
N LEU A 321 1.91 -10.75 10.81
CA LEU A 321 2.86 -11.38 11.70
C LEU A 321 2.18 -12.43 12.58
N SER A 322 2.87 -13.53 12.82
CA SER A 322 2.56 -14.44 13.92
C SER A 322 3.85 -14.88 14.60
N ALA A 323 3.78 -15.20 15.89
CA ALA A 323 4.96 -15.63 16.62
C ALA A 323 4.65 -16.67 17.69
N ALA A 324 5.61 -17.56 17.90
CA ALA A 324 5.61 -18.52 19.00
C ALA A 324 6.97 -18.49 19.68
N ALA A 325 6.97 -18.55 21.01
CA ALA A 325 8.19 -18.56 21.80
C ALA A 325 8.25 -19.79 22.69
N ARG A 326 9.44 -20.35 22.86
CA ARG A 326 9.70 -21.48 23.76
C ARG A 326 11.12 -21.43 24.30
N TRP A 327 11.30 -21.93 25.50
CA TRP A 327 12.63 -22.23 26.02
C TRP A 327 13.14 -23.54 25.39
N ARG A 328 14.39 -23.53 24.97
CA ARG A 328 15.09 -24.71 24.47
C ARG A 328 15.80 -25.42 25.63
N SER A 329 16.20 -26.66 25.39
CA SER A 329 16.90 -27.49 26.38
C SER A 329 18.29 -26.97 26.73
N ASP A 330 18.90 -26.20 25.83
CA ASP A 330 20.18 -25.51 26.02
C ASP A 330 20.03 -24.21 26.84
N GLY A 331 18.80 -23.81 27.19
CA GLY A 331 18.49 -22.62 27.97
C GLY A 331 18.20 -21.38 27.13
N ASP A 332 18.39 -21.44 25.81
CA ASP A 332 18.11 -20.31 24.92
C ASP A 332 16.61 -20.08 24.77
N LEU A 333 16.21 -18.81 24.66
CA LEU A 333 14.87 -18.44 24.25
C LEU A 333 14.78 -18.52 22.72
N GLU A 334 13.98 -19.45 22.21
CA GLU A 334 13.65 -19.54 20.78
C GLU A 334 12.35 -18.81 20.49
N ILE A 335 12.36 -17.89 19.53
CA ILE A 335 11.17 -17.22 19.01
C ILE A 335 11.10 -17.48 17.51
N LYS A 336 10.04 -18.15 17.06
CA LYS A 336 9.71 -18.27 15.64
C LYS A 336 8.78 -17.14 15.26
N LEU A 337 9.23 -16.25 14.40
CA LEU A 337 8.47 -15.14 13.84
C LEU A 337 8.11 -15.47 12.39
N ALA A 338 6.84 -15.75 12.13
CA ALA A 338 6.35 -15.99 10.79
C ALA A 338 5.73 -14.71 10.19
N ILE A 339 6.04 -14.47 8.92
CA ILE A 339 5.55 -13.35 8.13
C ILE A 339 4.78 -13.94 6.95
N ARG A 340 3.51 -13.61 6.80
CA ARG A 340 2.69 -14.08 5.67
C ARG A 340 2.31 -12.90 4.80
N ASN A 341 2.64 -13.01 3.52
CA ASN A 341 2.22 -12.07 2.49
C ASN A 341 0.73 -12.28 2.15
N ARG A 342 -0.02 -11.18 2.10
CA ARG A 342 -1.44 -11.18 1.68
C ARG A 342 -1.64 -10.53 0.31
N ALA A 343 -0.59 -9.94 -0.26
CA ALA A 343 -0.62 -9.39 -1.60
C ALA A 343 -0.54 -10.51 -2.65
N GLY A 344 -1.12 -10.25 -3.82
CA GLY A 344 -1.04 -11.13 -4.99
C GLY A 344 0.30 -11.11 -5.70
N HIS A 345 1.28 -10.33 -5.24
CA HIS A 345 2.64 -10.22 -5.81
C HIS A 345 3.68 -10.29 -4.68
N LYS A 346 4.99 -10.18 -4.96
CA LYS A 346 6.02 -10.21 -3.92
C LYS A 346 5.86 -9.06 -2.90
N LEU A 347 6.36 -9.24 -1.69
CA LEU A 347 6.35 -8.26 -0.61
C LEU A 347 7.78 -7.81 -0.28
N PRO A 348 8.13 -6.52 -0.50
CA PRO A 348 7.41 -5.52 -1.32
C PRO A 348 7.70 -5.68 -2.82
N SER A 349 6.72 -5.49 -3.71
CA SER A 349 6.93 -5.53 -5.17
C SER A 349 7.23 -4.15 -5.77
N GLY A 350 7.48 -4.13 -7.09
CA GLY A 350 7.74 -2.93 -7.89
C GLY A 350 9.21 -2.53 -7.90
N TYR A 351 9.44 -1.22 -7.95
CA TYR A 351 10.77 -0.61 -8.12
C TYR A 351 11.80 -1.08 -7.06
N PRO A 352 13.05 -1.42 -7.45
CA PRO A 352 14.05 -2.09 -6.61
C PRO A 352 14.75 -1.19 -5.57
N SER A 353 14.04 -0.21 -5.00
CA SER A 353 14.46 0.54 -3.80
C SER A 353 13.64 0.23 -2.55
N ARG A 354 12.56 -0.56 -2.71
CA ARG A 354 11.64 -0.89 -1.62
C ARG A 354 12.21 -2.00 -0.75
N ARG A 355 12.00 -1.90 0.56
CA ARG A 355 12.32 -2.99 1.49
C ARG A 355 11.30 -3.12 2.62
N VAL A 356 11.16 -4.34 3.10
CA VAL A 356 10.45 -4.68 4.33
C VAL A 356 11.43 -5.34 5.30
N TRP A 357 11.32 -5.11 6.60
CA TRP A 357 12.13 -5.81 7.58
C TRP A 357 11.38 -6.07 8.89
N ALA A 358 11.84 -7.08 9.63
CA ALA A 358 11.37 -7.36 10.97
C ALA A 358 12.24 -6.65 12.01
N ASN A 359 11.60 -5.87 12.88
CA ASN A 359 12.18 -5.42 14.14
C ASN A 359 11.63 -6.32 15.26
N LEU A 360 12.50 -7.01 15.98
CA LEU A 360 12.13 -7.85 17.13
C LEU A 360 12.91 -7.38 18.37
N ALA A 361 12.18 -7.05 19.43
CA ALA A 361 12.74 -6.65 20.71
C ALA A 361 12.22 -7.55 21.83
N VAL A 362 13.11 -7.92 22.75
CA VAL A 362 12.78 -8.64 23.98
C VAL A 362 13.11 -7.75 25.17
N SER A 363 12.13 -7.57 26.05
CA SER A 363 12.27 -6.79 27.28
C SER A 363 12.07 -7.66 28.51
N ASP A 364 12.85 -7.36 29.54
CA ASP A 364 12.75 -8.00 30.86
C ASP A 364 11.51 -7.50 31.65
N PRO A 365 11.28 -8.01 32.88
CA PRO A 365 10.17 -7.52 33.73
C PRO A 365 10.26 -6.03 34.08
N ALA A 366 11.47 -5.45 34.11
CA ALA A 366 11.70 -4.02 34.34
C ALA A 366 11.50 -3.17 33.06
N GLN A 367 11.03 -3.78 31.96
CA GLN A 367 10.85 -3.17 30.64
C GLN A 367 12.16 -2.69 29.99
N GLN A 368 13.31 -3.18 30.43
CA GLN A 368 14.59 -2.93 29.78
C GLN A 368 14.76 -3.87 28.59
N LYS A 369 15.16 -3.35 27.41
CA LYS A 369 15.44 -4.17 26.23
C LYS A 369 16.73 -4.96 26.47
N VAL A 370 16.60 -6.29 26.50
CA VAL A 370 17.71 -7.25 26.66
C VAL A 370 18.18 -7.85 25.33
N PHE A 371 17.35 -7.72 24.29
CA PHE A 371 17.68 -8.06 22.91
C PHE A 371 16.88 -7.16 21.97
N GLU A 372 17.49 -6.70 20.89
CA GLU A 372 16.79 -6.03 19.79
C GLU A 372 17.55 -6.25 18.49
N SER A 373 16.84 -6.71 17.46
CA SER A 373 17.32 -6.83 16.08
C SER A 373 16.45 -5.99 15.16
N GLY A 374 17.06 -5.38 14.14
CA GLY A 374 16.38 -4.53 13.15
C GLY A 374 15.89 -3.20 13.71
N ALA A 375 16.57 -2.64 14.71
CA ALA A 375 16.30 -1.29 15.19
C ALA A 375 16.50 -0.25 14.06
N TRP A 376 15.77 0.86 14.12
CA TRP A 376 15.87 1.93 13.13
C TRP A 376 16.53 3.17 13.74
N ASN A 377 17.49 3.76 13.03
CA ASN A 377 18.19 4.96 13.46
C ASN A 377 17.51 6.20 12.87
N GLU A 378 16.92 7.03 13.73
CA GLU A 378 16.17 8.21 13.29
C GLU A 378 17.05 9.29 12.64
N THR A 379 18.35 9.34 12.99
CA THR A 379 19.29 10.33 12.46
C THR A 379 19.77 9.98 11.06
N SER A 380 20.16 8.72 10.82
CA SER A 380 20.60 8.26 9.50
C SER A 380 19.47 7.81 8.59
N GLY A 381 18.30 7.48 9.15
CA GLY A 381 17.20 6.83 8.44
C GLY A 381 17.47 5.36 8.08
N GLU A 382 18.55 4.77 8.62
CA GLU A 382 19.05 3.43 8.27
C GLU A 382 18.71 2.39 9.36
N ILE A 383 18.67 1.12 8.96
CA ILE A 383 18.51 -0.01 9.89
C ILE A 383 19.86 -0.25 10.58
N VAL A 384 19.83 -0.46 11.89
CA VAL A 384 21.01 -0.80 12.68
C VAL A 384 21.37 -2.27 12.45
N GLY A 385 22.64 -2.54 12.16
CA GLY A 385 23.18 -3.89 12.04
C GLY A 385 23.36 -4.43 10.62
N LEU A 386 23.04 -3.65 9.57
CA LEU A 386 23.14 -4.13 8.19
C LEU A 386 24.56 -4.52 7.78
N ASP A 387 24.67 -5.68 7.12
CA ASP A 387 25.90 -6.14 6.47
C ASP A 387 26.20 -5.38 5.17
N SER A 388 27.49 -5.35 4.81
CA SER A 388 27.99 -4.80 3.53
C SER A 388 28.39 -5.94 2.58
N PRO A 389 28.11 -5.85 1.26
CA PRO A 389 27.46 -4.73 0.57
C PRO A 389 25.92 -4.73 0.69
N TYR A 390 25.31 -5.80 1.20
CA TYR A 390 23.89 -5.87 1.52
C TYR A 390 23.63 -6.93 2.61
N GLU A 391 22.52 -6.78 3.34
CA GLU A 391 22.08 -7.75 4.34
C GLU A 391 21.74 -9.10 3.67
N PRO A 392 22.32 -10.24 4.11
CA PRO A 392 21.96 -11.56 3.61
C PRO A 392 20.53 -11.94 4.03
N HIS A 393 20.10 -13.16 3.71
CA HIS A 393 18.86 -13.71 4.27
C HIS A 393 19.23 -14.67 5.41
N HIS A 394 18.49 -14.59 6.52
CA HIS A 394 18.75 -15.36 7.73
C HIS A 394 17.53 -16.22 8.08
N ASP A 395 17.67 -17.54 8.05
CA ASP A 395 16.70 -18.48 8.65
C ASP A 395 16.75 -18.38 10.20
N VAL A 396 17.97 -18.22 10.74
CA VAL A 396 18.24 -18.14 12.18
C VAL A 396 18.97 -16.85 12.51
N ILE A 397 18.45 -16.08 13.46
CA ILE A 397 19.08 -14.90 14.03
C ILE A 397 19.46 -15.19 15.47
N ASN A 398 20.76 -15.12 15.80
CA ASN A 398 21.26 -15.33 17.16
C ASN A 398 22.14 -14.18 17.66
N ASP A 399 22.41 -13.20 16.80
CA ASP A 399 23.11 -11.96 17.12
C ASP A 399 22.18 -10.76 16.90
N PRO A 400 22.11 -9.78 17.83
CA PRO A 400 21.26 -8.59 17.66
C PRO A 400 21.68 -7.71 16.46
N GLY A 401 22.90 -7.86 15.94
CA GLY A 401 23.37 -7.22 14.72
C GLY A 401 22.75 -7.81 13.44
N GLN A 402 22.29 -9.06 13.43
CA GLN A 402 21.69 -9.67 12.24
C GLN A 402 20.24 -9.21 12.07
N VAL A 403 19.79 -8.95 10.84
CA VAL A 403 18.44 -8.44 10.57
C VAL A 403 17.73 -9.17 9.44
N ALA A 404 16.47 -9.53 9.65
CA ALA A 404 15.63 -10.07 8.58
C ALA A 404 15.12 -8.94 7.65
N VAL A 405 15.82 -8.70 6.54
CA VAL A 405 15.46 -7.72 5.51
C VAL A 405 15.05 -8.41 4.20
N TYR A 406 13.85 -8.07 3.71
CA TYR A 406 13.22 -8.53 2.47
C TYR A 406 13.29 -7.42 1.42
N GLN A 407 14.13 -7.62 0.41
CA GLN A 407 14.39 -6.66 -0.66
C GLN A 407 15.02 -7.34 -1.87
N SER A 408 14.93 -6.70 -3.03
CA SER A 408 15.76 -7.03 -4.18
C SER A 408 17.06 -6.23 -4.12
N ILE A 409 18.16 -6.85 -4.53
CA ILE A 409 19.47 -6.23 -4.72
C ILE A 409 19.91 -6.54 -6.14
N LEU A 410 20.07 -5.51 -6.95
CA LEU A 410 20.53 -5.63 -8.34
C LEU A 410 22.04 -5.89 -8.36
N LYS A 411 22.47 -6.66 -9.36
CA LYS A 411 23.88 -6.82 -9.71
C LYS A 411 24.12 -6.42 -11.15
N ASP A 412 25.31 -5.94 -11.45
CA ASP A 412 25.74 -5.65 -12.81
C ASP A 412 26.35 -6.87 -13.53
N VAL A 413 26.84 -6.65 -14.75
CA VAL A 413 27.46 -7.67 -15.60
C VAL A 413 28.72 -8.30 -14.98
N ASP A 414 29.37 -7.62 -14.03
CA ASP A 414 30.54 -8.11 -13.30
C ASP A 414 30.15 -8.77 -11.96
N GLY A 415 28.84 -8.87 -11.67
CA GLY A 415 28.29 -9.42 -10.45
C GLY A 415 28.40 -8.50 -9.23
N GLN A 416 28.74 -7.22 -9.42
CA GLN A 416 28.81 -6.23 -8.34
C GLN A 416 27.44 -5.61 -8.08
N VAL A 417 27.19 -5.20 -6.84
CA VAL A 417 25.94 -4.50 -6.49
C VAL A 417 25.87 -3.18 -7.25
N THR A 418 24.71 -2.89 -7.83
CA THR A 418 24.45 -1.62 -8.53
C THR A 418 23.12 -1.02 -8.09
N TYR A 419 23.09 0.31 -8.02
CA TYR A 419 21.87 1.10 -7.87
C TYR A 419 21.49 1.81 -9.18
N THR A 420 22.28 1.64 -10.25
CA THR A 420 21.98 2.14 -11.59
C THR A 420 21.19 1.07 -12.34
N LEU A 421 19.99 1.42 -12.81
CA LEU A 421 19.02 0.49 -13.40
C LEU A 421 19.55 -0.10 -14.69
N LEU A 422 20.07 0.73 -15.59
CA LEU A 422 20.63 0.25 -16.86
C LEU A 422 21.89 -0.59 -16.67
N ARG A 423 22.54 -0.54 -15.49
CA ARG A 423 23.66 -1.43 -15.18
C ARG A 423 23.21 -2.82 -14.74
N ALA A 424 21.94 -2.99 -14.38
CA ALA A 424 21.44 -4.25 -13.83
C ALA A 424 21.45 -5.36 -14.88
N ALA A 425 22.07 -6.49 -14.53
CA ALA A 425 22.09 -7.73 -15.29
C ALA A 425 21.31 -8.86 -14.57
N GLY A 426 20.62 -8.54 -13.48
CA GLY A 426 19.84 -9.45 -12.66
C GLY A 426 19.95 -9.14 -11.17
N TYR A 427 19.60 -10.11 -10.33
CA TYR A 427 19.63 -9.96 -8.88
C TYR A 427 20.85 -10.66 -8.26
N ALA A 428 21.52 -9.99 -7.32
CA ALA A 428 22.41 -10.63 -6.35
C ALA A 428 21.61 -11.34 -5.24
N LYS A 429 20.50 -10.71 -4.83
CA LYS A 429 19.55 -11.22 -3.84
C LYS A 429 18.16 -10.78 -4.26
N ASP A 430 17.20 -11.68 -4.19
CA ASP A 430 15.79 -11.35 -4.21
C ASP A 430 15.07 -12.32 -3.29
N ASN A 431 14.93 -11.91 -2.04
CA ASN A 431 14.21 -12.63 -1.00
C ASN A 431 12.89 -11.96 -0.65
N ARG A 432 12.34 -11.10 -1.51
CA ARG A 432 11.01 -10.53 -1.27
C ARG A 432 10.00 -11.67 -1.15
N ILE A 433 9.14 -11.65 -0.12
CA ILE A 433 8.26 -12.78 0.19
C ILE A 433 7.24 -12.93 -0.95
N PRO A 434 7.19 -14.07 -1.67
CA PRO A 434 6.28 -14.24 -2.80
C PRO A 434 4.81 -14.33 -2.35
N PRO A 435 3.84 -14.22 -3.29
CA PRO A 435 2.43 -14.42 -2.97
C PRO A 435 2.10 -15.90 -2.69
N ALA A 436 0.94 -16.15 -2.11
CA ALA A 436 0.45 -17.51 -1.93
C ALA A 436 0.31 -18.23 -3.29
N GLY A 437 0.67 -19.51 -3.34
CA GLY A 437 0.66 -20.33 -4.55
C GLY A 437 1.86 -20.15 -5.47
N PHE A 438 2.81 -19.30 -5.12
CA PHE A 438 4.00 -19.07 -5.95
C PHE A 438 4.90 -20.30 -6.01
N ARG A 439 5.35 -20.69 -7.21
CA ARG A 439 6.14 -21.91 -7.41
C ARG A 439 7.40 -21.67 -8.24
N SER A 440 8.43 -22.44 -7.92
CA SER A 440 9.70 -22.48 -8.64
C SER A 440 9.62 -23.15 -10.03
N ASP A 441 8.59 -23.94 -10.27
CA ASP A 441 8.28 -24.55 -11.58
C ASP A 441 7.21 -23.75 -12.38
N GLY A 442 6.87 -22.54 -11.92
CA GLY A 442 5.92 -21.66 -12.59
C GLY A 442 6.43 -21.06 -13.91
N VAL A 443 5.51 -20.76 -14.82
CA VAL A 443 5.79 -20.32 -16.22
C VAL A 443 6.62 -19.03 -16.31
N HIS A 444 6.63 -18.20 -15.27
CA HIS A 444 7.37 -16.93 -15.22
C HIS A 444 8.41 -16.89 -14.09
N TYR A 445 8.87 -18.05 -13.60
CA TYR A 445 9.87 -18.09 -12.54
C TYR A 445 11.22 -17.54 -12.98
N ASP A 446 11.55 -17.60 -14.28
CA ASP A 446 12.75 -17.01 -14.88
C ASP A 446 12.91 -15.50 -14.59
N SER A 447 11.80 -14.78 -14.59
CA SER A 447 11.72 -13.33 -14.38
C SER A 447 11.28 -12.97 -12.95
N THR A 448 10.86 -13.95 -12.16
CA THR A 448 10.36 -13.76 -10.79
C THR A 448 11.10 -14.60 -9.75
N ALA A 449 12.27 -15.13 -10.08
CA ALA A 449 13.00 -16.10 -9.26
C ALA A 449 13.25 -15.61 -7.83
N ILE A 450 13.31 -16.56 -6.90
CA ILE A 450 13.87 -16.32 -5.56
C ILE A 450 15.39 -16.47 -5.70
N THR A 451 16.14 -15.44 -5.34
CA THR A 451 17.60 -15.39 -5.58
C THR A 451 18.37 -15.19 -4.28
N GLY A 452 19.49 -15.89 -4.14
CA GLY A 452 20.34 -15.87 -2.94
C GLY A 452 19.96 -16.95 -1.93
N LEU A 453 20.31 -16.73 -0.65
CA LEU A 453 20.17 -17.74 0.40
C LEU A 453 18.72 -18.18 0.66
N ALA A 454 17.73 -17.32 0.40
CA ALA A 454 16.30 -17.63 0.57
C ALA A 454 15.83 -18.80 -0.32
N ALA A 455 16.48 -19.04 -1.47
CA ALA A 455 16.13 -20.18 -2.32
C ALA A 455 16.46 -21.54 -1.69
N GLN A 456 17.35 -21.55 -0.69
CA GLN A 456 17.81 -22.74 0.03
C GLN A 456 17.18 -22.86 1.42
N ASP A 457 16.41 -21.86 1.85
CA ASP A 457 15.73 -21.86 3.14
C ASP A 457 14.56 -22.88 3.11
N PRO A 458 14.52 -23.84 4.05
CA PRO A 458 13.50 -24.88 4.10
C PRO A 458 12.10 -24.37 4.44
N ASN A 459 11.96 -23.16 4.95
CA ASN A 459 10.72 -22.55 5.43
C ASN A 459 10.33 -21.26 4.65
N PHE A 460 11.23 -20.71 3.83
CA PHE A 460 10.89 -19.63 2.90
C PHE A 460 10.00 -20.11 1.76
N ASN A 461 8.83 -19.47 1.61
CA ASN A 461 7.73 -19.88 0.72
C ASN A 461 7.31 -21.36 0.88
N ARG A 462 7.59 -21.97 2.03
CA ARG A 462 7.29 -23.38 2.29
C ARG A 462 6.52 -23.58 3.59
N SER A 463 5.56 -24.48 3.56
CA SER A 463 4.85 -24.96 4.75
C SER A 463 4.73 -26.48 4.69
N ASN A 464 5.16 -27.16 5.75
CA ASN A 464 5.22 -28.63 5.81
C ASN A 464 5.94 -29.27 4.60
N GLY A 465 7.01 -28.63 4.12
CA GLY A 465 7.79 -29.06 2.96
C GLY A 465 7.18 -28.74 1.59
N GLN A 466 5.95 -28.23 1.53
CA GLN A 466 5.29 -27.83 0.29
C GLN A 466 5.57 -26.37 -0.03
N GLU A 467 5.93 -26.08 -1.28
CA GLU A 467 6.13 -24.73 -1.80
C GLU A 467 4.79 -24.01 -2.03
N GLY A 468 4.81 -22.67 -2.01
CA GLY A 468 3.67 -21.81 -2.30
C GLY A 468 2.94 -21.32 -1.05
N SER A 469 3.60 -21.31 0.10
CA SER A 469 2.99 -20.81 1.33
C SER A 469 2.76 -19.28 1.31
N GLY A 470 3.52 -18.53 0.51
CA GLY A 470 3.51 -17.07 0.51
C GLY A 470 3.98 -16.49 1.86
N SER A 471 4.90 -17.16 2.53
CA SER A 471 5.35 -16.82 3.88
C SER A 471 6.84 -17.09 4.09
N ASP A 472 7.38 -16.56 5.18
CA ASP A 472 8.70 -16.88 5.69
C ASP A 472 8.66 -17.03 7.22
N THR A 473 9.52 -17.84 7.82
CA THR A 473 9.61 -18.02 9.29
C THR A 473 11.03 -17.86 9.80
N ILE A 474 11.32 -16.74 10.45
CA ILE A 474 12.63 -16.47 11.04
C ILE A 474 12.68 -17.03 12.46
N THR A 475 13.74 -17.76 12.78
CA THR A 475 13.99 -18.31 14.12
C THR A 475 15.01 -17.45 14.87
N TYR A 476 14.57 -16.68 15.85
CA TYR A 476 15.45 -15.99 16.78
C TYR A 476 15.88 -16.94 17.90
N ARG A 477 17.17 -16.99 18.23
CA ARG A 477 17.73 -17.75 19.35
C ARG A 477 18.51 -16.81 20.25
N ILE A 478 17.97 -16.54 21.43
CA ILE A 478 18.51 -15.53 22.34
C ILE A 478 19.07 -16.22 23.57
N ALA A 479 20.39 -16.20 23.69
CA ALA A 479 21.13 -16.74 24.82
C ALA A 479 21.19 -15.75 26.00
N GLY A 480 21.64 -16.24 27.16
CA GLY A 480 21.92 -15.39 28.34
C GLY A 480 20.69 -14.87 29.09
N LEU A 481 19.49 -15.32 28.71
CA LEU A 481 18.26 -15.02 29.44
C LEU A 481 17.98 -16.09 30.50
N SER A 482 17.22 -15.74 31.53
CA SER A 482 16.85 -16.65 32.62
C SER A 482 15.49 -17.30 32.35
N PRO A 483 15.41 -18.63 32.20
CA PRO A 483 14.12 -19.33 32.04
C PRO A 483 13.17 -19.17 33.24
N ALA A 484 13.68 -18.70 34.38
CA ALA A 484 12.88 -18.39 35.57
C ALA A 484 12.24 -16.98 35.54
N SER A 485 12.55 -16.16 34.54
CA SER A 485 12.02 -14.80 34.38
C SER A 485 10.98 -14.73 33.26
N SER A 486 10.06 -13.76 33.37
CA SER A 486 9.11 -13.45 32.30
C SER A 486 9.70 -12.42 31.35
N TYR A 487 9.48 -12.57 30.05
CA TYR A 487 9.92 -11.60 29.04
C TYR A 487 8.77 -11.13 28.17
N THR A 488 8.78 -9.86 27.76
CA THR A 488 7.89 -9.34 26.74
C THR A 488 8.63 -9.34 25.40
N VAL A 489 8.09 -10.04 24.41
CA VAL A 489 8.55 -9.96 23.03
C VAL A 489 7.62 -9.04 22.25
N THR A 490 8.19 -8.05 21.57
CA THR A 490 7.49 -7.18 20.62
C THR A 490 8.11 -7.38 19.25
N ALA A 491 7.27 -7.63 18.24
CA ALA A 491 7.72 -7.71 16.85
C ALA A 491 6.94 -6.70 16.00
N LYS A 492 7.62 -6.08 15.06
CA LYS A 492 7.11 -5.09 14.11
C LYS A 492 7.60 -5.44 12.71
N LEU A 493 6.70 -5.38 11.74
CA LEU A 493 7.02 -5.48 10.32
C LEU A 493 7.01 -4.08 9.73
N LEU A 494 8.15 -3.60 9.26
CA LEU A 494 8.37 -2.22 8.85
C LEU A 494 8.65 -2.15 7.35
N TYR A 495 8.23 -1.07 6.70
CA TYR A 495 8.42 -0.81 5.28
C TYR A 495 9.13 0.53 5.08
N GLN A 496 10.04 0.56 4.11
CA GLN A 496 10.67 1.80 3.64
C GLN A 496 10.66 1.88 2.11
N SER A 497 10.28 3.05 1.62
CA SER A 497 10.17 3.35 0.20
C SER A 497 11.53 3.49 -0.49
N ILE A 498 12.44 4.27 0.07
CA ILE A 498 13.75 4.57 -0.52
C ILE A 498 14.79 4.38 0.58
N THR A 499 15.79 3.54 0.33
CA THR A 499 16.87 3.33 1.30
C THR A 499 17.80 4.54 1.34
N PRO A 500 18.45 4.83 2.47
CA PRO A 500 19.49 5.86 2.53
C PRO A 500 20.60 5.64 1.50
N SER A 501 21.04 4.39 1.31
CA SER A 501 22.10 4.05 0.34
C SER A 501 21.70 4.38 -1.11
N GLU A 502 20.47 4.05 -1.49
CA GLU A 502 19.90 4.39 -2.82
C GLU A 502 19.83 5.91 -3.03
N ALA A 503 19.36 6.65 -2.02
CA ALA A 503 19.29 8.11 -2.10
C ALA A 503 20.69 8.74 -2.19
N MET A 504 21.65 8.26 -1.39
CA MET A 504 23.01 8.77 -1.41
C MET A 504 23.73 8.45 -2.72
N HIS A 505 23.51 7.27 -3.31
CA HIS A 505 24.02 6.94 -4.65
C HIS A 505 23.49 7.93 -5.70
N LEU A 506 22.20 8.23 -5.66
CA LEU A 506 21.58 9.20 -6.56
C LEU A 506 22.20 10.61 -6.43
N PHE A 507 22.54 11.03 -5.21
CA PHE A 507 23.10 12.36 -4.95
C PHE A 507 24.59 12.50 -5.31
N GLN A 508 25.24 11.45 -5.81
CA GLN A 508 26.59 11.55 -6.38
C GLN A 508 26.59 12.27 -7.73
N TYR A 509 25.46 12.25 -8.44
CA TYR A 509 25.26 12.96 -9.69
C TYR A 509 24.82 14.41 -9.41
N SER A 510 24.98 15.29 -10.40
CA SER A 510 24.59 16.70 -10.29
C SER A 510 23.72 17.14 -11.47
N SER A 511 22.45 17.41 -11.19
CA SER A 511 21.50 18.07 -12.08
C SER A 511 20.47 18.88 -11.27
N PRO A 512 19.72 19.80 -11.88
CA PRO A 512 18.63 20.51 -11.19
C PRO A 512 17.60 19.58 -10.54
N GLU A 513 17.22 18.49 -11.23
CA GLU A 513 16.26 17.48 -10.76
C GLU A 513 16.78 16.74 -9.52
N ILE A 514 18.06 16.34 -9.54
CA ILE A 514 18.71 15.64 -8.43
C ILE A 514 18.86 16.57 -7.23
N VAL A 515 19.31 17.81 -7.43
CA VAL A 515 19.45 18.80 -6.35
C VAL A 515 18.09 19.10 -5.71
N ARG A 516 17.03 19.24 -6.52
CA ARG A 516 15.66 19.43 -6.04
C ARG A 516 15.21 18.23 -5.20
N PHE A 517 15.33 17.01 -5.72
CA PHE A 517 14.93 15.83 -4.96
C PHE A 517 15.76 15.65 -3.69
N ALA A 518 17.07 15.94 -3.71
CA ALA A 518 17.90 15.90 -2.51
C ALA A 518 17.41 16.87 -1.42
N GLY A 519 17.03 18.08 -1.79
CA GLY A 519 16.44 19.07 -0.89
C GLY A 519 15.13 18.57 -0.26
N TYR A 520 14.22 18.00 -1.05
CA TYR A 520 12.97 17.43 -0.55
C TYR A 520 13.21 16.20 0.32
N TYR A 521 14.11 15.31 -0.13
CA TYR A 521 14.47 14.10 0.61
C TYR A 521 15.02 14.46 1.99
N GLN A 522 15.87 15.48 2.13
CA GLN A 522 16.40 15.92 3.42
C GLN A 522 15.31 16.38 4.38
N GLN A 523 14.33 17.14 3.90
CA GLN A 523 13.22 17.69 4.69
C GLN A 523 12.13 16.66 5.03
N ALA A 524 11.98 15.61 4.22
CA ALA A 524 10.92 14.62 4.38
C ALA A 524 11.05 13.78 5.67
N ASP A 525 9.91 13.37 6.23
CA ASP A 525 9.84 12.35 7.27
C ASP A 525 10.26 10.98 6.69
N LYS A 526 11.33 10.40 7.24
CA LYS A 526 11.92 9.13 6.79
C LYS A 526 11.50 7.96 7.66
N SER A 527 10.60 8.20 8.62
CA SER A 527 10.10 7.18 9.54
C SER A 527 9.51 6.01 8.75
N PRO A 528 9.85 4.76 9.10
CA PRO A 528 9.32 3.63 8.39
C PRO A 528 7.84 3.43 8.65
N LEU A 529 7.15 2.95 7.63
CA LEU A 529 5.73 2.64 7.73
C LEU A 529 5.58 1.27 8.37
N LEU A 530 4.88 1.19 9.49
CA LEU A 530 4.59 -0.09 10.11
C LEU A 530 3.47 -0.79 9.32
N ILE A 531 3.66 -2.08 9.04
CA ILE A 531 2.71 -2.98 8.36
C ILE A 531 1.89 -3.70 9.43
N ASP A 532 2.56 -4.46 10.29
CA ASP A 532 1.90 -5.20 11.38
C ASP A 532 2.79 -5.24 12.62
N SER A 533 2.19 -5.49 13.78
CA SER A 533 2.92 -5.65 15.04
C SER A 533 2.20 -6.60 15.98
N LEU A 534 2.99 -7.39 16.72
CA LEU A 534 2.47 -8.24 17.78
C LEU A 534 3.26 -8.08 19.07
N ARG A 535 2.63 -8.48 20.17
CA ARG A 535 3.23 -8.56 21.50
C ARG A 535 2.87 -9.89 22.13
N LEU A 536 3.85 -10.64 22.63
CA LEU A 536 3.64 -11.85 23.41
C LEU A 536 4.46 -11.81 24.70
N VAL A 537 3.98 -12.52 25.72
CA VAL A 537 4.67 -12.65 27.00
C VAL A 537 5.15 -14.09 27.14
N VAL A 538 6.46 -14.25 27.28
CA VAL A 538 7.11 -15.52 27.60
C VAL A 538 7.07 -15.68 29.11
N GLN A 539 6.45 -16.77 29.58
CA GLN A 539 6.36 -17.06 31.00
C GLN A 539 7.57 -17.87 31.49
N PRO A 540 7.92 -17.77 32.78
CA PRO A 540 8.90 -18.64 33.42
C PRO A 540 8.54 -20.12 33.24
N THR A 541 9.54 -20.97 33.00
CA THR A 541 9.37 -22.42 33.07
C THR A 541 9.61 -22.90 34.51
N ALA A 542 8.56 -22.93 35.33
CA ALA A 542 8.58 -23.73 36.55
C ALA A 542 8.27 -25.20 36.19
N ILE A 543 9.02 -26.16 36.74
CA ILE A 543 8.69 -27.59 36.60
C ILE A 543 7.35 -27.85 37.32
N ALA A 544 6.28 -28.11 36.56
CA ALA A 544 5.24 -29.12 36.85
C ALA A 544 4.22 -29.24 35.70
N ALA A 545 3.92 -30.50 35.35
CA ALA A 545 2.82 -31.03 34.54
C ALA A 545 2.63 -30.50 33.10
N VAL A 546 2.77 -31.44 32.15
CA VAL A 546 2.26 -31.33 30.78
C VAL A 546 0.76 -31.11 30.82
N ASP A 547 0.29 -29.92 30.45
CA ASP A 547 -1.08 -29.73 29.98
C ASP A 547 -1.08 -29.87 28.45
N LYS A 548 -1.77 -30.90 27.96
CA LYS A 548 -1.93 -31.19 26.53
C LYS A 548 -3.05 -30.32 25.94
N ASN A 549 -2.95 -29.00 25.99
CA ASN A 549 -3.81 -28.13 25.19
C ASN A 549 -3.07 -26.87 24.68
N PRO A 550 -3.07 -26.60 23.36
CA PRO A 550 -2.51 -25.38 22.79
C PRO A 550 -3.28 -24.13 23.25
N PRO A 551 -2.75 -22.90 23.09
CA PRO A 551 -3.50 -21.68 23.40
C PRO A 551 -4.73 -21.61 22.50
N ARG A 552 -5.89 -21.92 23.07
CA ARG A 552 -7.17 -21.73 22.41
C ARG A 552 -7.45 -20.23 22.34
N SER A 553 -8.15 -19.82 21.29
CA SER A 553 -8.61 -18.46 20.94
C SER A 553 -8.95 -17.58 22.15
N ALA A 554 -8.89 -16.25 22.06
CA ALA A 554 -9.39 -15.39 23.15
C ALA A 554 -10.93 -15.37 23.20
N LEU A 555 -11.54 -15.07 24.36
CA LEU A 555 -12.96 -14.71 24.41
C LEU A 555 -13.18 -13.41 23.62
N LEU A 556 -14.02 -13.44 22.59
CA LEU A 556 -14.37 -12.28 21.77
C LEU A 556 -15.87 -12.06 21.79
N LEU A 557 -16.29 -10.79 21.73
CA LEU A 557 -17.68 -10.35 21.63
C LEU A 557 -17.73 -9.21 20.61
N GLN A 558 -18.48 -9.37 19.53
CA GLN A 558 -18.65 -8.36 18.48
C GLN A 558 -20.12 -8.27 18.07
N ALA A 559 -20.62 -7.06 17.84
CA ALA A 559 -21.98 -6.82 17.36
C ALA A 559 -21.98 -6.30 15.92
N TYR A 560 -22.79 -6.89 15.04
CA TYR A 560 -23.00 -6.41 13.68
C TYR A 560 -24.45 -6.65 13.22
N PRO A 561 -25.11 -5.66 12.58
CA PRO A 561 -24.65 -4.28 12.38
C PRO A 561 -24.55 -3.48 13.69
N ASN A 562 -23.73 -2.42 13.72
CA ASN A 562 -23.61 -1.46 14.83
C ASN A 562 -23.08 -0.11 14.28
N PRO A 563 -23.89 0.97 14.22
CA PRO A 563 -25.27 1.09 14.72
C PRO A 563 -26.27 0.14 14.06
N PHE A 564 -27.41 -0.13 14.71
CA PHE A 564 -28.42 -1.08 14.20
C PHE A 564 -29.86 -0.55 14.30
N ASN A 565 -30.72 -1.06 13.39
CA ASN A 565 -32.18 -0.96 13.38
C ASN A 565 -32.76 -2.07 12.47
N PRO A 566 -33.70 -2.93 12.89
CA PRO A 566 -34.26 -3.11 14.24
C PRO A 566 -33.50 -4.14 15.10
N GLU A 567 -32.57 -4.90 14.51
CA GLU A 567 -31.87 -6.00 15.19
C GLU A 567 -30.34 -5.96 14.95
N THR A 568 -29.56 -6.34 15.96
CA THR A 568 -28.12 -6.62 15.84
C THR A 568 -27.82 -8.07 16.23
N ARG A 569 -26.77 -8.65 15.63
CA ARG A 569 -26.27 -9.99 15.99
C ARG A 569 -24.93 -9.89 16.69
N LEU A 570 -24.82 -10.61 17.79
CA LEU A 570 -23.63 -10.73 18.61
C LEU A 570 -22.92 -12.04 18.35
N ARG A 571 -21.69 -11.98 17.85
CA ARG A 571 -20.80 -13.12 17.73
C ARG A 571 -19.94 -13.24 18.98
N VAL A 572 -19.94 -14.43 19.58
CA VAL A 572 -19.16 -14.78 20.77
C VAL A 572 -18.24 -15.94 20.45
N THR A 573 -16.93 -15.75 20.58
CA THR A 573 -15.95 -16.84 20.48
C THR A 573 -15.60 -17.32 21.88
N VAL A 574 -15.88 -18.57 22.22
CA VAL A 574 -15.60 -19.15 23.52
C VAL A 574 -14.31 -19.99 23.45
N PRO A 575 -13.34 -19.73 24.32
CA PRO A 575 -11.98 -20.28 24.17
C PRO A 575 -11.82 -21.68 24.77
N GLU A 576 -12.57 -21.98 25.81
CA GLU A 576 -12.53 -23.24 26.55
C GLU A 576 -13.91 -23.54 27.13
N ARG A 577 -14.10 -24.70 27.76
CA ARG A 577 -15.40 -24.99 28.42
C ARG A 577 -15.55 -24.13 29.67
N GLY A 578 -16.71 -23.49 29.86
CA GLY A 578 -16.97 -22.63 31.01
C GLY A 578 -18.40 -22.11 31.11
N GLU A 579 -18.72 -21.43 32.21
CA GLU A 579 -19.97 -20.69 32.40
C GLU A 579 -19.88 -19.34 31.68
N PHE A 580 -20.90 -18.96 30.91
CA PHE A 580 -20.99 -17.69 30.21
C PHE A 580 -22.31 -16.99 30.51
N VAL A 581 -22.23 -15.69 30.78
CA VAL A 581 -23.39 -14.81 30.96
C VAL A 581 -23.25 -13.61 30.02
N LEU A 582 -24.27 -13.37 29.19
CA LEU A 582 -24.36 -12.24 28.27
C LEU A 582 -25.53 -11.34 28.67
N THR A 583 -25.20 -10.12 29.10
CA THR A 583 -26.18 -9.15 29.62
C THR A 583 -26.07 -7.82 28.89
N VAL A 584 -27.22 -7.18 28.61
CA VAL A 584 -27.33 -5.85 28.00
C VAL A 584 -27.62 -4.84 29.10
N TYR A 585 -26.89 -3.73 29.10
CA TYR A 585 -27.03 -2.62 30.05
C TYR A 585 -27.30 -1.29 29.33
N ASN A 586 -28.00 -0.38 29.99
CA ASN A 586 -28.09 1.02 29.57
C ASN A 586 -26.87 1.83 30.07
N LEU A 587 -26.81 3.13 29.74
CA LEU A 587 -25.71 4.01 30.16
C LEU A 587 -25.63 4.27 31.67
N LEU A 588 -26.73 4.07 32.39
CA LEU A 588 -26.76 4.16 33.86
C LEU A 588 -26.24 2.88 34.53
N GLY A 589 -25.90 1.85 33.75
CA GLY A 589 -25.47 0.55 34.24
C GLY A 589 -26.61 -0.36 34.70
N GLU A 590 -27.86 0.00 34.39
CA GLU A 590 -29.03 -0.81 34.72
C GLU A 590 -29.18 -1.96 33.70
N GLU A 591 -29.49 -3.16 34.20
CA GLU A 591 -29.71 -4.35 33.36
C GLU A 591 -31.00 -4.19 32.54
N VAL A 592 -30.86 -4.17 31.22
CA VAL A 592 -31.97 -4.06 30.27
C VAL A 592 -32.58 -5.44 30.02
N THR A 593 -31.73 -6.40 29.67
CA THR A 593 -32.11 -7.80 29.45
C THR A 593 -30.88 -8.71 29.49
N ARG A 594 -31.10 -10.01 29.68
CA ARG A 594 -30.07 -11.05 29.61
C ARG A 594 -30.32 -11.95 28.42
N LEU A 595 -29.36 -12.02 27.51
CA LEU A 595 -29.49 -12.79 26.27
C LEU A 595 -29.09 -14.25 26.46
N PHE A 596 -28.17 -14.52 27.38
CA PHE A 596 -27.72 -15.88 27.65
C PHE A 596 -27.16 -16.03 29.07
N SER A 597 -27.36 -17.21 29.66
CA SER A 597 -26.74 -17.63 30.92
C SER A 597 -26.63 -19.15 30.94
N GLY A 598 -25.42 -19.70 30.88
CA GLY A 598 -25.21 -21.15 30.97
C GLY A 598 -23.82 -21.60 30.55
N ARG A 599 -23.63 -22.92 30.45
CA ARG A 599 -22.36 -23.53 30.07
C ARG A 599 -22.18 -23.55 28.56
N LEU A 600 -21.01 -23.11 28.11
CA LEU A 600 -20.57 -23.20 26.72
C LEU A 600 -19.32 -24.07 26.59
N THR A 601 -19.18 -24.70 25.42
CA THR A 601 -17.97 -25.42 25.00
C THR A 601 -17.13 -24.52 24.09
N PRO A 602 -15.86 -24.85 23.79
CA PRO A 602 -15.09 -24.06 22.84
C PRO A 602 -15.80 -23.99 21.47
N GLY A 603 -15.91 -22.80 20.88
CA GLY A 603 -16.60 -22.60 19.60
C GLY A 603 -17.13 -21.18 19.42
N GLU A 604 -17.79 -20.92 18.29
CA GLU A 604 -18.47 -19.65 18.00
C GLU A 604 -19.97 -19.76 18.23
N TYR A 605 -20.55 -18.72 18.83
CA TYR A 605 -21.97 -18.62 19.16
C TYR A 605 -22.53 -17.30 18.64
N SER A 606 -23.79 -17.30 18.23
CA SER A 606 -24.49 -16.10 17.76
C SER A 606 -25.75 -15.85 18.59
N TYR A 607 -25.93 -14.62 19.05
CA TYR A 607 -27.12 -14.16 19.76
C TYR A 607 -27.71 -12.95 19.05
N SER A 608 -29.03 -12.78 19.04
CA SER A 608 -29.68 -11.60 18.46
C SER A 608 -30.30 -10.74 19.54
N TRP A 609 -30.32 -9.43 19.33
CA TRP A 609 -31.09 -8.50 20.15
C TRP A 609 -31.87 -7.51 19.28
N ASN A 610 -33.17 -7.42 19.54
CA ASN A 610 -34.15 -6.62 18.80
C ASN A 610 -34.60 -5.37 19.59
N ALA A 611 -33.70 -4.80 20.40
CA ALA A 611 -33.95 -3.60 21.20
C ALA A 611 -35.13 -3.70 22.20
N ARG A 612 -35.37 -4.90 22.79
CA ARG A 612 -36.39 -5.10 23.83
C ARG A 612 -35.76 -5.38 25.21
N ASN A 613 -36.42 -4.91 26.27
CA ASN A 613 -36.08 -5.21 27.65
C ASN A 613 -36.67 -6.57 28.10
N HIS A 614 -36.40 -6.98 29.35
CA HIS A 614 -36.91 -8.23 29.93
C HIS A 614 -38.45 -8.33 29.99
N ALA A 615 -39.19 -7.21 29.92
CA ALA A 615 -40.65 -7.17 29.86
C ALA A 615 -41.19 -7.20 28.41
N GLY A 616 -40.32 -7.35 27.41
CA GLY A 616 -40.70 -7.35 25.98
C GLY A 616 -40.99 -5.96 25.40
N GLN A 617 -40.77 -4.90 26.18
CA GLN A 617 -41.00 -3.51 25.76
C GLN A 617 -39.78 -2.98 25.00
N GLU A 618 -40.02 -2.15 23.97
CA GLU A 618 -38.94 -1.49 23.23
C GLU A 618 -38.24 -0.45 24.08
N VAL A 619 -36.91 -0.45 24.01
CA VAL A 619 -36.04 0.54 24.67
C VAL A 619 -35.92 1.80 23.81
N SER A 620 -35.40 2.91 24.36
CA SER A 620 -35.18 4.15 23.61
C SER A 620 -33.96 4.07 22.68
N SER A 621 -33.90 4.89 21.62
CA SER A 621 -32.65 5.08 20.86
C SER A 621 -31.52 5.51 21.80
N GLY A 622 -30.30 5.01 21.57
CA GLY A 622 -29.17 5.34 22.41
C GLY A 622 -28.07 4.29 22.40
N LEU A 623 -27.06 4.52 23.24
CA LEU A 623 -25.92 3.62 23.43
C LEU A 623 -26.24 2.59 24.52
N TYR A 624 -25.98 1.32 24.21
CA TYR A 624 -26.12 0.17 25.11
C TYR A 624 -24.79 -0.56 25.25
N LEU A 625 -24.58 -1.20 26.40
CA LEU A 625 -23.38 -1.98 26.70
C LEU A 625 -23.72 -3.46 26.80
N PHE A 626 -23.09 -4.27 25.97
CA PHE A 626 -23.19 -5.73 26.04
C PHE A 626 -22.00 -6.25 26.82
N SER A 627 -22.25 -6.92 27.95
CA SER A 627 -21.20 -7.48 28.79
C SER A 627 -21.28 -9.00 28.77
N GLY A 628 -20.23 -9.64 28.27
CA GLY A 628 -20.00 -11.08 28.38
C GLY A 628 -19.08 -11.38 29.57
N VAL A 629 -19.52 -12.20 30.53
CA VAL A 629 -18.69 -12.70 31.63
C VAL A 629 -18.54 -14.20 31.48
N PHE A 630 -17.31 -14.66 31.31
CA PHE A 630 -16.96 -16.07 31.14
C PHE A 630 -16.13 -16.55 32.33
N ARG A 631 -16.46 -17.73 32.87
CA ARG A 631 -15.67 -18.42 33.91
C ARG A 631 -15.32 -19.81 33.41
N ALA A 632 -14.04 -20.02 33.12
CA ALA A 632 -13.53 -21.28 32.65
C ALA A 632 -13.69 -22.39 33.71
N THR A 633 -14.15 -23.57 33.29
CA THR A 633 -14.33 -24.74 34.17
C THR A 633 -12.99 -25.35 34.58
N HIS A 634 -11.97 -25.28 33.72
CA HIS A 634 -10.68 -25.96 33.96
C HIS A 634 -9.63 -25.00 34.53
N SER A 635 -9.39 -23.86 33.88
CA SER A 635 -8.38 -22.89 34.32
C SER A 635 -8.84 -22.00 35.49
N GLY A 636 -10.13 -22.00 35.82
CA GLY A 636 -10.72 -21.10 36.83
C GLY A 636 -10.72 -19.61 36.43
N ARG A 637 -10.17 -19.28 35.26
CA ARG A 637 -10.01 -17.92 34.73
C ARG A 637 -11.37 -17.27 34.52
N VAL A 638 -11.51 -16.03 34.99
CA VAL A 638 -12.67 -15.17 34.71
C VAL A 638 -12.26 -14.16 33.66
N GLN A 639 -13.02 -14.07 32.57
CA GLN A 639 -12.84 -13.09 31.51
C GLN A 639 -14.11 -12.25 31.38
N ARG A 640 -13.92 -10.95 31.14
CA ARG A 640 -15.02 -10.02 30.88
C ARG A 640 -14.73 -9.29 29.58
N VAL A 641 -15.70 -9.28 28.69
CA VAL A 641 -15.68 -8.53 27.42
C VAL A 641 -16.89 -7.61 27.39
N VAL A 642 -16.69 -6.40 26.87
CA VAL A 642 -17.74 -5.40 26.74
C VAL A 642 -17.74 -4.84 25.33
N GLU A 643 -18.91 -4.81 24.71
CA GLU A 643 -19.11 -4.22 23.38
C GLU A 643 -20.13 -3.06 23.47
N LYS A 644 -19.79 -1.94 22.83
CA LYS A 644 -20.61 -0.72 22.78
C LYS A 644 -21.50 -0.77 21.54
N VAL A 645 -22.81 -0.70 21.71
CA VAL A 645 -23.76 -0.84 20.59
C VAL A 645 -24.73 0.34 20.54
N VAL A 646 -24.87 0.96 19.37
CA VAL A 646 -25.75 2.10 19.14
C VAL A 646 -27.06 1.63 18.48
N TYR A 647 -28.18 1.85 19.16
CA TYR A 647 -29.52 1.62 18.62
C TYR A 647 -30.12 2.93 18.10
N LEU A 648 -30.60 2.93 16.86
CA LEU A 648 -31.24 4.09 16.22
C LEU A 648 -32.67 3.69 15.82
N LYS A 649 -33.68 4.30 16.45
CA LYS A 649 -35.09 4.17 16.01
C LYS A 649 -35.36 4.89 14.70
#